data_AF-A0A963A4I4-F1
#
_entry.id   AF-A0A963A4I4-F1
#
_cell.length_a   1.000
_cell.length_b   1.000
_cell.length_c   1.000
_cell.angle_alpha   90.00
_cell.angle_beta   90.00
_cell.angle_gamma   90.00
#
_symmetry.space_group_name_H-M   'P 1'
#
loop_
_entity.id
_entity.type
_entity.pdbx_description
1 polymer ?
#
loop_
_entity_poly.entity_id
_entity_poly.type
_entity_poly.pdbx_seq_one_letter_code
_entity_poly.pdbx_strand_id
1 'polypeptide(L)'
;MKVSNSPSLSQPETVIATLRRWLPALLLVLLFGQWSTLASARSIDELRIEQQQALKQLENSYHEKVRSNPDLIKPDGTVDTDHPEYRQIIKEYSQEKANIQGGFNEQDGRGGDLEQLKKRFGTSLNTTGSSPKDVRADVDITANDPRVAAKIAAEWEANEDVVRYDQKLGIYINETQDITLWQPPSEEQLAERQKYHDAFSTPGGKQATNVKGNESVRDPEGFVLDNEKKFIHGAEDLGNSDINSDDAAEQLKRDMALKTMGKSVSKAADAVEHESEVIKQAQGLRNYGDKFETGITPLGATPEQQQTDERRWIQQADQEVQNTKPAAAEKSQKIRETREQLAKTVEQSNKGGANGAATESANNIRNRNQILGGANEQARTANATARKQAGLRPAPKPDAQAIADQTAKKAARTAQKPTPAEHTTKREGSSQNSNWQTTETRRGGEQRKMQRSTTVNQDGSITQRETRTDSKRTAGGGKLSEQKSRTTTTAADGSGSDKRQQSNRYDGKKASSATTRTTETERNAKGQVTRQSDTTESRTTRAGKHGTESRTHETRTTREQRNGWLPGSQRTTTTESSKITHSQEQGGVKRTTESETTTTSDDRSGRQTTTRRDSSTTGTRDAEGRETTRRVTTTTTEGPWSKSRETTGSYARNLKPGGDPNEPNEGERIGDPTKFNVKIAGGKLFEPVDVADKTAATSGAGQTDSGGDYGYDAQVQTGQYGATGTWEVTANQRGAHVKIDTSAEVNAVKLTATGSAEQKLGDATVGAKVTATAKVGAEGKVTTEGHLGADRVATSLEAKVFIGGKAETAAEASLSLWGLKLTGKAQGEVSAGAGAEAKVDMELSWTKIRLGGKVAATLGLGAGGGTSVELDASVAITGYDLNALEQQIKAGEAIAHIARAIRTGRLVLPKDLDRAQLRELLQQRAELYAKYPQKRRDGTPISLIDSLINELKLQKGKNNSYITAHHKQRDWYCTNRPQTQAKVVLPSIVGRAP
;
A
#
# COMPACT_ATOMS: atom_id res chain seq x y z
N MET A 1 56.52 80.83 26.92
CA MET A 1 57.29 81.05 25.68
C MET A 1 57.35 79.75 24.89
N LYS A 2 57.42 79.86 23.56
CA LYS A 2 56.95 78.93 22.50
C LYS A 2 57.47 77.48 22.53
N VAL A 3 56.61 76.59 22.04
CA VAL A 3 56.86 75.19 21.64
C VAL A 3 57.08 75.10 20.12
N SER A 4 57.81 74.06 19.71
CA SER A 4 57.81 73.34 18.42
C SER A 4 58.96 73.60 17.44
N ASN A 5 59.60 72.50 17.05
CA ASN A 5 60.09 72.24 15.69
C ASN A 5 60.18 70.71 15.49
N SER A 6 59.53 70.22 14.43
CA SER A 6 59.70 68.89 13.84
C SER A 6 59.83 69.08 12.32
N PRO A 7 60.65 68.27 11.61
CA PRO A 7 60.95 68.49 10.19
C PRO A 7 59.94 67.82 9.25
N SER A 8 59.83 68.41 8.06
CA SER A 8 58.91 68.09 6.96
C SER A 8 59.28 66.82 6.17
N LEU A 9 58.28 65.99 5.89
CA LEU A 9 58.29 64.87 4.94
C LEU A 9 57.94 65.34 3.52
N SER A 10 58.76 64.96 2.54
CA SER A 10 58.47 65.04 1.10
C SER A 10 57.58 63.88 0.62
N GLN A 11 56.68 64.17 -0.31
CA GLN A 11 55.52 63.38 -0.73
C GLN A 11 55.81 62.07 -1.50
N PRO A 12 54.94 61.04 -1.39
CA PRO A 12 54.98 59.81 -2.18
C PRO A 12 53.82 59.74 -3.19
N GLU A 13 53.80 60.58 -4.24
CA GLU A 13 52.71 60.53 -5.24
C GLU A 13 53.02 59.66 -6.47
N THR A 14 54.27 59.27 -6.70
CA THR A 14 54.67 58.53 -7.92
C THR A 14 54.55 57.01 -7.82
N VAL A 15 54.46 56.42 -6.62
CA VAL A 15 54.38 54.95 -6.44
C VAL A 15 52.94 54.42 -6.60
N ILE A 16 51.93 55.25 -6.31
CA ILE A 16 50.51 54.85 -6.33
C ILE A 16 49.97 54.74 -7.77
N ALA A 17 50.51 55.53 -8.71
CA ALA A 17 50.05 55.55 -10.10
C ALA A 17 50.46 54.29 -10.89
N THR A 18 51.63 53.71 -10.60
CA THR A 18 52.12 52.49 -11.26
C THR A 18 51.41 51.23 -10.75
N LEU A 19 51.08 51.16 -9.46
CA LEU A 19 50.32 50.03 -8.87
C LEU A 19 48.88 49.92 -9.40
N ARG A 20 48.21 51.05 -9.66
CA ARG A 20 46.85 51.06 -10.23
C ARG A 20 46.78 50.53 -11.67
N ARG A 21 47.88 50.61 -12.42
CA ARG A 21 47.90 50.21 -13.85
C ARG A 21 48.04 48.71 -14.05
N TRP A 22 48.64 48.01 -13.08
CA TRP A 22 48.84 46.54 -13.13
C TRP A 22 47.77 45.75 -12.37
N LEU A 23 47.04 46.40 -11.45
CA LEU A 23 45.97 45.76 -10.69
C LEU A 23 44.88 45.08 -11.55
N PRO A 24 44.36 45.68 -12.65
CA PRO A 24 43.34 45.01 -13.46
C PRO A 24 43.90 43.85 -14.30
N ALA A 25 45.17 43.91 -14.73
CA ALA A 25 45.82 42.80 -15.44
C ALA A 25 46.12 41.62 -14.49
N LEU A 26 46.54 41.91 -13.25
CA LEU A 26 46.73 40.90 -12.21
C LEU A 26 45.39 40.27 -11.79
N LEU A 27 44.32 41.07 -11.69
CA LEU A 27 42.96 40.57 -11.43
C LEU A 27 42.45 39.69 -12.58
N LEU A 28 42.74 40.03 -13.84
CA LEU A 28 42.37 39.21 -14.99
C LEU A 28 43.16 37.91 -15.04
N VAL A 29 44.45 37.91 -14.69
CA VAL A 29 45.25 36.67 -14.62
C VAL A 29 44.81 35.79 -13.45
N LEU A 30 44.36 36.37 -12.33
CA LEU A 30 43.76 35.61 -11.23
C LEU A 30 42.36 35.08 -11.56
N LEU A 31 41.54 35.83 -12.29
CA LEU A 31 40.18 35.43 -12.67
C LEU A 31 40.13 34.43 -13.84
N PHE A 32 41.10 34.45 -14.75
CA PHE A 32 41.15 33.56 -15.92
C PHE A 32 42.25 32.50 -15.86
N GLY A 33 43.26 32.65 -15.01
CA GLY A 33 44.37 31.70 -14.90
C GLY A 33 44.07 30.44 -14.08
N GLN A 34 42.97 30.41 -13.31
CA GLN A 34 42.59 29.25 -12.50
C GLN A 34 41.61 28.27 -13.16
N TRP A 35 41.10 28.57 -14.37
CA TRP A 35 40.02 27.78 -14.98
C TRP A 35 40.51 26.74 -15.99
N SER A 36 41.82 26.58 -16.20
CA SER A 36 42.37 25.71 -17.25
C SER A 36 43.42 24.70 -16.79
N THR A 37 43.69 24.58 -15.48
CA THR A 37 44.27 23.33 -14.99
C THR A 37 43.20 22.27 -15.16
N LEU A 38 43.38 21.36 -16.13
CA LEU A 38 42.70 20.08 -16.23
C LEU A 38 42.54 19.56 -14.80
N ALA A 39 41.32 19.66 -14.26
CA ALA A 39 41.02 19.18 -12.93
C ALA A 39 41.07 17.67 -13.01
N SER A 40 42.25 17.09 -12.79
CA SER A 40 42.36 15.70 -12.38
C SER A 40 41.37 15.54 -11.25
N ALA A 41 40.36 14.70 -11.44
CA ALA A 41 39.34 14.47 -10.44
C ALA A 41 40.06 14.10 -9.15
N ARG A 42 39.92 14.95 -8.11
CA ARG A 42 40.54 14.71 -6.81
C ARG A 42 40.10 13.33 -6.32
N SER A 43 41.03 12.55 -5.78
CA SER A 43 40.66 11.25 -5.22
C SER A 43 39.72 11.46 -4.02
N ILE A 44 38.85 10.49 -3.77
CA ILE A 44 37.92 10.61 -2.63
C ILE A 44 38.67 10.66 -1.29
N ASP A 45 39.82 10.00 -1.19
CA ASP A 45 40.63 9.98 0.02
C ASP A 45 41.29 11.34 0.27
N GLU A 46 41.76 12.05 -0.77
CA GLU A 46 42.21 13.43 -0.65
C GLU A 46 41.09 14.34 -0.15
N LEU A 47 39.87 14.23 -0.70
CA LEU A 47 38.71 15.02 -0.25
C LEU A 47 38.37 14.75 1.22
N ARG A 48 38.47 13.49 1.67
CA ARG A 48 38.22 13.12 3.08
C ARG A 48 39.29 13.69 4.00
N ILE A 49 40.56 13.63 3.63
CA ILE A 49 41.67 14.18 4.41
C ILE A 49 41.55 15.70 4.49
N GLU A 50 41.31 16.38 3.37
CA GLU A 50 41.11 17.84 3.34
C GLU A 50 39.89 18.26 4.18
N GLN A 51 38.77 17.53 4.08
CA GLN A 51 37.60 17.77 4.92
C GLN A 51 37.95 17.60 6.40
N GLN A 52 38.63 16.51 6.78
CA GLN A 52 38.98 16.25 8.17
C GLN A 52 39.96 17.30 8.73
N GLN A 53 40.90 17.80 7.91
CA GLN A 53 41.77 18.92 8.29
C GLN A 53 40.97 20.20 8.55
N ALA A 54 40.02 20.54 7.66
CA ALA A 54 39.15 21.70 7.84
C ALA A 54 38.28 21.58 9.10
N LEU A 55 37.74 20.39 9.37
CA LEU A 55 36.97 20.10 10.57
C LEU A 55 37.81 20.21 11.84
N LYS A 56 39.06 19.72 11.82
CA LYS A 56 39.98 19.83 12.97
C LYS A 56 40.37 21.30 13.25
N GLN A 57 40.56 22.11 12.20
CA GLN A 57 40.81 23.55 12.37
C GLN A 57 39.61 24.26 13.00
N LEU A 58 38.38 23.93 12.55
CA LEU A 58 37.15 24.43 13.14
C LEU A 58 37.03 24.02 14.61
N GLU A 59 37.23 22.74 14.92
CA GLU A 59 37.24 22.18 16.28
C GLU A 59 38.21 22.96 17.18
N ASN A 60 39.46 23.14 16.77
CA ASN A 60 40.47 23.88 17.54
C ASN A 60 40.06 25.33 17.81
N SER A 61 39.56 26.04 16.79
CA SER A 61 39.11 27.42 16.93
C SER A 61 37.96 27.55 17.95
N TYR A 62 37.02 26.61 17.92
CA TYR A 62 35.89 26.61 18.83
C TYR A 62 36.25 26.12 20.25
N HIS A 63 37.21 25.21 20.39
CA HIS A 63 37.79 24.89 21.70
C HIS A 63 38.40 26.12 22.37
N GLU A 64 39.18 26.90 21.63
CA GLU A 64 39.77 28.15 22.12
C GLU A 64 38.70 29.18 22.46
N LYS A 65 37.66 29.32 21.63
CA LYS A 65 36.51 30.20 21.88
C LYS A 65 35.79 29.86 23.19
N VAL A 66 35.61 28.58 23.51
CA VAL A 66 35.00 28.17 24.78
C VAL A 66 35.96 28.39 25.96
N ARG A 67 37.22 27.96 25.84
CA ARG A 67 38.21 28.04 26.94
C ARG A 67 38.62 29.47 27.29
N SER A 68 38.57 30.39 26.33
CA SER A 68 38.89 31.81 26.54
C SER A 68 37.75 32.59 27.22
N ASN A 69 36.54 32.03 27.30
CA ASN A 69 35.42 32.64 28.00
C ASN A 69 35.33 32.10 29.45
N PRO A 70 35.72 32.90 30.47
CA PRO A 70 35.72 32.43 31.85
C PRO A 70 34.32 32.11 32.39
N ASP A 71 33.26 32.70 31.84
CA ASP A 71 31.88 32.44 32.25
C ASP A 71 31.40 31.04 31.82
N LEU A 72 32.08 30.42 30.86
CA LEU A 72 31.82 29.07 30.38
C LEU A 72 32.64 28.00 31.11
N ILE A 73 33.55 28.38 32.00
CA ILE A 73 34.43 27.46 32.72
C ILE A 73 34.06 27.48 34.20
N LYS A 74 33.59 26.35 34.70
CA LYS A 74 33.26 26.15 36.11
C LYS A 74 34.51 26.24 36.98
N PRO A 75 34.36 26.51 38.29
CA PRO A 75 35.50 26.57 39.22
C PRO A 75 36.36 25.29 39.27
N ASP A 76 35.78 24.13 38.90
CA ASP A 76 36.47 22.85 38.82
C ASP A 76 37.19 22.62 37.47
N GLY A 77 37.17 23.61 36.57
CA GLY A 77 37.78 23.56 35.25
C GLY A 77 36.91 22.90 34.17
N THR A 78 35.71 22.43 34.51
CA THR A 78 34.79 21.82 33.53
C THR A 78 33.98 22.86 32.77
N VAL A 79 33.54 22.54 31.55
CA VAL A 79 32.73 23.45 30.72
C VAL A 79 31.28 23.49 31.23
N ASP A 80 30.71 24.68 31.35
CA ASP A 80 29.29 24.87 31.67
C ASP A 80 28.39 24.76 30.44
N THR A 81 27.97 23.54 30.13
CA THR A 81 27.12 23.25 28.97
C THR A 81 25.70 23.83 29.06
N ASP A 82 25.28 24.24 30.26
CA ASP A 82 23.96 24.83 30.48
C ASP A 82 23.93 26.34 30.26
N HIS A 83 25.10 26.98 30.16
CA HIS A 83 25.19 28.41 29.91
C HIS A 83 24.61 28.77 28.52
N PRO A 84 23.76 29.82 28.41
CA PRO A 84 23.15 30.21 27.14
C PRO A 84 24.17 30.49 26.02
N GLU A 85 25.33 31.06 26.35
CA GLU A 85 26.39 31.32 25.39
C GLU A 85 27.03 30.03 24.87
N TYR A 86 27.23 29.01 25.72
CA TYR A 86 27.72 27.71 25.25
C TYR A 86 26.74 27.08 24.24
N ARG A 87 25.43 27.15 24.53
CA ARG A 87 24.38 26.66 23.62
C ARG A 87 24.36 27.41 22.28
N GLN A 88 24.74 28.69 22.28
CA GLN A 88 24.90 29.46 21.06
C GLN A 88 26.18 29.05 20.30
N ILE A 89 27.31 28.86 21.01
CA ILE A 89 28.59 28.43 20.42
C ILE A 89 28.46 27.06 19.75
N ILE A 90 27.84 26.07 20.41
CA ILE A 90 27.67 24.73 19.81
C ILE A 90 26.78 24.78 18.56
N LYS A 91 25.78 25.67 18.52
CA LYS A 91 24.93 25.88 17.35
C LYS A 91 25.71 26.49 16.18
N GLU A 92 26.56 27.48 16.46
CA GLU A 92 27.46 28.08 15.46
C GLU A 92 28.46 27.04 14.92
N TYR A 93 29.08 26.27 15.80
CA TYR A 93 29.95 25.15 15.46
C TYR A 93 29.28 24.15 14.52
N SER A 94 28.08 23.66 14.88
CA SER A 94 27.29 22.74 14.05
C SER A 94 26.99 23.33 12.66
N GLN A 95 26.65 24.61 12.58
CA GLN A 95 26.34 25.26 11.32
C GLN A 95 27.58 25.39 10.42
N GLU A 96 28.71 25.83 10.97
CA GLU A 96 29.97 25.94 10.22
C GLU A 96 30.49 24.58 9.77
N LYS A 97 30.41 23.56 10.65
CA LYS A 97 30.72 22.18 10.30
C LYS A 97 29.85 21.68 9.15
N ALA A 98 28.54 21.90 9.21
CA ALA A 98 27.64 21.53 8.12
C ALA A 98 27.97 22.24 6.80
N ASN A 99 28.42 23.51 6.86
CA ASN A 99 28.88 24.25 5.68
C ASN A 99 30.16 23.66 5.09
N ILE A 100 31.14 23.29 5.94
CA ILE A 100 32.37 22.60 5.50
C ILE A 100 32.00 21.27 4.84
N GLN A 101 31.18 20.46 5.50
CA GLN A 101 30.73 19.17 4.97
C GLN A 101 30.00 19.33 3.64
N GLY A 102 29.11 20.33 3.53
CA GLY A 102 28.41 20.67 2.30
C GLY A 102 29.36 21.03 1.16
N GLY A 103 30.33 21.90 1.41
CA GLY A 103 31.31 22.33 0.39
C GLY A 103 32.19 21.19 -0.14
N PHE A 104 32.55 20.22 0.71
CA PHE A 104 33.25 19.01 0.26
C PHE A 104 32.32 18.01 -0.43
N ASN A 105 31.08 17.88 0.04
CA ASN A 105 30.09 16.99 -0.60
C ASN A 105 29.66 17.49 -1.99
N GLU A 106 29.70 18.80 -2.25
CA GLU A 106 29.51 19.38 -3.60
C GLU A 106 30.64 19.01 -4.56
N GLN A 107 31.84 18.72 -4.04
CA GLN A 107 32.99 18.24 -4.81
C GLN A 107 32.96 16.70 -4.99
N ASP A 108 32.10 15.98 -4.27
CA ASP A 108 31.94 14.53 -4.37
C ASP A 108 31.19 14.13 -5.65
N GLY A 109 31.94 13.74 -6.69
CA GLY A 109 31.39 13.31 -7.98
C GLY A 109 30.55 12.03 -7.92
N ARG A 110 30.71 11.20 -6.87
CA ARG A 110 30.10 9.86 -6.80
C ARG A 110 28.58 9.92 -6.82
N GLY A 111 27.98 10.96 -6.24
CA GLY A 111 26.54 11.18 -6.29
C GLY A 111 26.00 11.29 -7.72
N GLY A 112 26.72 12.00 -8.59
CA GLY A 112 26.40 12.13 -10.01
C GLY A 112 26.63 10.83 -10.77
N ASP A 113 27.75 10.16 -10.51
CA ASP A 113 28.11 8.89 -11.16
C ASP A 113 27.10 7.78 -10.86
N LEU A 114 26.60 7.69 -9.63
CA LEU A 114 25.55 6.75 -9.25
C LEU A 114 24.25 6.99 -10.01
N GLU A 115 23.83 8.24 -10.19
CA GLU A 115 22.64 8.57 -10.97
C GLU A 115 22.83 8.25 -12.47
N GLN A 116 24.03 8.46 -13.01
CA GLN A 116 24.37 8.04 -14.36
C GLN A 116 24.34 6.51 -14.50
N LEU A 117 24.93 5.77 -13.56
CA LEU A 117 24.88 4.31 -13.52
C LEU A 117 23.43 3.80 -13.44
N LYS A 118 22.59 4.37 -12.57
CA LYS A 118 21.15 4.04 -12.51
C LYS A 118 20.45 4.31 -13.83
N LYS A 119 20.72 5.43 -14.48
CA LYS A 119 20.12 5.79 -15.76
C LYS A 119 20.51 4.80 -16.87
N ARG A 120 21.77 4.34 -16.87
CA ARG A 120 22.30 3.38 -17.87
C ARG A 120 21.80 1.96 -17.64
N PHE A 121 21.84 1.47 -16.39
CA PHE A 121 21.58 0.07 -16.06
C PHE A 121 20.15 -0.19 -15.56
N GLY A 122 19.38 0.86 -15.28
CA GLY A 122 17.99 0.79 -14.86
C GLY A 122 17.80 -0.10 -13.63
N THR A 123 16.80 -0.96 -13.68
CA THR A 123 16.47 -1.91 -12.60
C THR A 123 17.50 -3.02 -12.42
N SER A 124 18.53 -3.11 -13.27
CA SER A 124 19.59 -4.12 -13.13
C SER A 124 20.62 -3.72 -12.07
N LEU A 125 20.59 -2.47 -11.61
CA LEU A 125 21.39 -1.94 -10.54
C LEU A 125 20.47 -1.46 -9.42
N ASN A 126 20.64 -2.02 -8.22
CA ASN A 126 20.04 -1.52 -7.00
C ASN A 126 21.09 -0.70 -6.26
N THR A 127 20.92 0.61 -6.24
CA THR A 127 21.66 1.45 -5.30
C THR A 127 20.93 1.37 -3.97
N THR A 128 21.52 0.69 -3.00
CA THR A 128 20.95 0.56 -1.66
C THR A 128 21.04 1.87 -0.88
N GLY A 129 21.83 2.84 -1.36
CA GLY A 129 21.97 4.19 -0.80
C GLY A 129 21.36 5.32 -1.64
N SER A 130 21.00 6.42 -0.95
CA SER A 130 20.95 7.76 -1.53
C SER A 130 22.36 8.19 -1.97
N SER A 131 22.48 9.28 -2.74
CA SER A 131 23.77 9.96 -2.92
C SER A 131 24.48 10.11 -1.57
N PRO A 132 25.83 10.00 -1.54
CA PRO A 132 26.58 10.16 -0.30
C PRO A 132 26.18 11.48 0.35
N LYS A 133 25.94 11.43 1.67
CA LYS A 133 25.57 12.62 2.46
C LYS A 133 26.80 13.42 2.91
N ASP A 134 27.96 12.81 2.81
CA ASP A 134 29.26 13.29 3.26
C ASP A 134 30.32 12.51 2.45
N VAL A 135 31.47 13.10 2.13
CA VAL A 135 32.58 12.43 1.43
C VAL A 135 33.08 11.19 2.20
N ARG A 136 32.94 11.18 3.52
CA ARG A 136 33.27 10.05 4.41
C ARG A 136 32.21 8.92 4.40
N ALA A 137 31.18 9.03 3.56
CA ALA A 137 30.23 7.95 3.37
C ALA A 137 30.82 6.84 2.48
N ASP A 138 30.61 5.59 2.90
CA ASP A 138 30.82 4.42 2.05
C ASP A 138 29.70 4.37 1.00
N VAL A 139 30.03 3.96 -0.23
CA VAL A 139 29.05 3.82 -1.31
C VAL A 139 28.96 2.35 -1.71
N ASP A 140 27.85 1.73 -1.28
CA ASP A 140 27.49 0.37 -1.69
C ASP A 140 26.46 0.38 -2.81
N ILE A 141 26.75 -0.36 -3.88
CA ILE A 141 25.79 -0.65 -4.97
C ILE A 141 25.69 -2.14 -5.22
N THR A 142 24.53 -2.63 -5.65
CA THR A 142 24.31 -4.06 -5.90
C THR A 142 23.77 -4.27 -7.31
N ALA A 143 24.47 -5.06 -8.12
CA ALA A 143 23.94 -5.51 -9.41
C ALA A 143 23.00 -6.71 -9.21
N ASN A 144 21.98 -6.84 -10.05
CA ASN A 144 21.08 -8.00 -10.07
C ASN A 144 21.56 -9.12 -10.99
N ASP A 145 22.62 -8.89 -11.79
CA ASP A 145 23.23 -9.85 -12.71
C ASP A 145 24.77 -9.73 -12.62
N PRO A 146 25.54 -10.83 -12.47
CA PRO A 146 27.00 -10.77 -12.45
C PRO A 146 27.61 -10.11 -13.71
N ARG A 147 26.98 -10.25 -14.88
CA ARG A 147 27.43 -9.63 -16.14
C ARG A 147 27.29 -8.11 -16.10
N VAL A 148 26.27 -7.60 -15.41
CA VAL A 148 26.10 -6.17 -15.20
C VAL A 148 27.17 -5.65 -14.25
N ALA A 149 27.49 -6.41 -13.19
CA ALA A 149 28.58 -6.04 -12.28
C ALA A 149 29.92 -5.96 -13.02
N ALA A 150 30.28 -6.99 -13.79
CA ALA A 150 31.50 -7.02 -14.58
C ALA A 150 31.56 -5.90 -15.63
N LYS A 151 30.44 -5.55 -16.25
CA LYS A 151 30.37 -4.42 -17.20
C LYS A 151 30.62 -3.07 -16.52
N ILE A 152 30.06 -2.85 -15.34
CA ILE A 152 30.31 -1.62 -14.56
C ILE A 152 31.79 -1.56 -14.15
N ALA A 153 32.35 -2.68 -13.67
CA ALA A 153 33.77 -2.75 -13.32
C ALA A 153 34.69 -2.44 -14.53
N ALA A 154 34.39 -2.99 -15.70
CA ALA A 154 35.13 -2.68 -16.92
C ALA A 154 34.96 -1.21 -17.37
N GLU A 155 33.79 -0.59 -17.13
CA GLU A 155 33.59 0.85 -17.37
C GLU A 155 34.47 1.70 -16.42
N TRP A 156 34.60 1.31 -15.15
CA TRP A 156 35.50 1.95 -14.19
C TRP A 156 36.97 1.82 -14.62
N GLU A 157 37.43 0.60 -14.95
CA GLU A 157 38.78 0.36 -15.45
C GLU A 157 39.07 1.19 -16.73
N ALA A 158 38.09 1.32 -17.63
CA ALA A 158 38.20 2.12 -18.85
C ALA A 158 38.27 3.63 -18.58
N ASN A 159 37.82 4.09 -17.41
CA ASN A 159 37.97 5.46 -16.93
C ASN A 159 39.26 5.66 -16.11
N GLU A 160 40.18 4.68 -16.16
CA GLU A 160 41.44 4.68 -15.40
C GLU A 160 41.25 4.57 -13.87
N ASP A 161 40.09 4.11 -13.40
CA ASP A 161 39.89 3.80 -11.98
C ASP A 161 40.64 2.52 -11.59
N VAL A 162 41.14 2.47 -10.35
CA VAL A 162 41.74 1.26 -9.77
C VAL A 162 40.63 0.36 -9.24
N VAL A 163 40.37 -0.73 -9.95
CA VAL A 163 39.32 -1.70 -9.57
C VAL A 163 39.93 -3.02 -9.11
N ARG A 164 39.56 -3.45 -7.91
CA ARG A 164 39.94 -4.76 -7.36
C ARG A 164 38.74 -5.68 -7.27
N TYR A 165 38.86 -6.90 -7.80
CA TYR A 165 37.84 -7.93 -7.64
C TYR A 165 38.22 -8.90 -6.52
N ASP A 166 37.38 -9.00 -5.49
CA ASP A 166 37.48 -10.07 -4.50
C ASP A 166 36.66 -11.26 -4.97
N GLN A 167 37.34 -12.29 -5.48
CA GLN A 167 36.70 -13.49 -6.02
C GLN A 167 35.94 -14.29 -4.95
N LYS A 168 36.44 -14.30 -3.69
CA LYS A 168 35.83 -15.04 -2.58
C LYS A 168 34.52 -14.41 -2.17
N LEU A 169 34.45 -13.08 -2.16
CA LEU A 169 33.23 -12.34 -1.81
C LEU A 169 32.37 -12.04 -3.05
N GLY A 170 32.89 -12.09 -4.26
CA GLY A 170 32.18 -11.66 -5.46
C GLY A 170 31.85 -10.16 -5.44
N ILE A 171 32.80 -9.32 -5.02
CA ILE A 171 32.62 -7.88 -4.99
C ILE A 171 33.70 -7.20 -5.82
N TYR A 172 33.34 -6.12 -6.51
CA TYR A 172 34.27 -5.22 -7.16
C TYR A 172 34.42 -3.98 -6.28
N ILE A 173 35.65 -3.59 -5.99
CA ILE A 173 35.97 -2.42 -5.17
C ILE A 173 36.67 -1.43 -6.10
N ASN A 174 36.02 -0.32 -6.38
CA ASN A 174 36.65 0.82 -7.04
C ASN A 174 37.40 1.61 -5.95
N GLU A 175 38.71 1.41 -5.87
CA GLU A 175 39.59 2.03 -4.85
C GLU A 175 39.76 3.53 -5.11
N THR A 176 39.67 3.99 -6.37
CA THR A 176 39.72 5.42 -6.72
C THR A 176 38.52 6.20 -6.17
N GLN A 177 37.32 5.62 -6.30
CA GLN A 177 36.06 6.26 -5.90
C GLN A 177 35.53 5.76 -4.54
N ASP A 178 36.17 4.78 -3.91
CA ASP A 178 35.67 4.07 -2.74
C ASP A 178 34.20 3.63 -2.89
N ILE A 179 33.93 2.92 -3.99
CA ILE A 179 32.62 2.34 -4.30
C ILE A 179 32.74 0.82 -4.28
N THR A 180 31.91 0.16 -3.46
CA THR A 180 31.78 -1.29 -3.46
C THR A 180 30.58 -1.73 -4.29
N LEU A 181 30.84 -2.49 -5.34
CA LEU A 181 29.85 -3.11 -6.21
C LEU A 181 29.68 -4.60 -5.89
N TRP A 182 28.55 -4.91 -5.28
CA TRP A 182 28.13 -6.25 -4.93
C TRP A 182 27.49 -6.93 -6.13
N GLN A 183 28.10 -8.02 -6.63
CA GLN A 183 27.43 -8.88 -7.61
C GLN A 183 26.48 -9.87 -6.90
N PRO A 184 25.52 -10.49 -7.60
CA PRO A 184 24.76 -11.61 -7.05
C PRO A 184 25.72 -12.76 -6.68
N PRO A 185 25.76 -13.19 -5.40
CA PRO A 185 26.76 -14.16 -4.97
C PRO A 185 26.45 -15.56 -5.52
N SER A 186 27.48 -16.33 -5.86
CA SER A 186 27.37 -17.80 -5.92
C SER A 186 27.15 -18.39 -4.52
N GLU A 187 26.82 -19.67 -4.41
CA GLU A 187 26.66 -20.33 -3.10
C GLU A 187 27.92 -20.24 -2.24
N GLU A 188 29.09 -20.44 -2.85
CA GLU A 188 30.40 -20.30 -2.19
C GLU A 188 30.65 -18.85 -1.74
N GLN A 189 30.39 -17.88 -2.63
CA GLN A 189 30.54 -16.46 -2.31
C GLN A 189 29.59 -16.03 -1.20
N LEU A 190 28.37 -16.57 -1.17
CA LEU A 190 27.42 -16.31 -0.11
C LEU A 190 27.93 -16.85 1.23
N ALA A 191 28.58 -18.01 1.26
CA ALA A 191 29.17 -18.58 2.47
C ALA A 191 30.38 -17.75 2.96
N GLU A 192 31.22 -17.24 2.07
CA GLU A 192 32.34 -16.35 2.44
C GLU A 192 31.85 -14.97 2.87
N ARG A 193 30.86 -14.39 2.17
CA ARG A 193 30.19 -13.17 2.61
C ARG A 193 29.67 -13.29 4.02
N GLN A 194 29.13 -14.44 4.43
CA GLN A 194 28.64 -14.63 5.81
C GLN A 194 29.73 -14.55 6.88
N LYS A 195 30.98 -14.82 6.51
CA LYS A 195 32.15 -14.71 7.41
C LYS A 195 32.71 -13.29 7.44
N TYR A 196 32.47 -12.49 6.39
CA TYR A 196 32.93 -11.12 6.29
C TYR A 196 32.46 -10.28 7.48
N HIS A 197 33.35 -9.47 8.05
CA HIS A 197 33.09 -8.73 9.28
C HIS A 197 31.95 -7.72 9.11
N ASP A 198 31.86 -7.07 7.94
CA ASP A 198 30.81 -6.12 7.63
C ASP A 198 29.48 -6.77 7.16
N ALA A 199 29.48 -8.06 6.85
CA ALA A 199 28.27 -8.76 6.48
C ALA A 199 27.42 -9.14 7.69
N PHE A 200 26.11 -9.12 7.49
CA PHE A 200 25.15 -9.67 8.44
C PHE A 200 25.16 -11.20 8.34
N SER A 201 25.65 -11.85 9.39
CA SER A 201 25.82 -13.30 9.43
C SER A 201 24.51 -14.03 9.76
N THR A 202 23.64 -13.40 10.55
CA THR A 202 22.37 -13.98 10.98
C THR A 202 21.26 -13.78 9.96
N PRO A 203 20.25 -14.67 9.90
CA PRO A 203 19.07 -14.45 9.06
C PRO A 203 18.31 -13.15 9.39
N GLY A 204 18.29 -12.76 10.67
CA GLY A 204 17.69 -11.52 11.16
C GLY A 204 18.34 -10.29 10.58
N GLY A 205 19.67 -10.25 10.62
CA GLY A 205 20.47 -9.19 10.03
C GLY A 205 20.32 -9.08 8.52
N LYS A 206 20.38 -10.20 7.81
CA LYS A 206 20.17 -10.27 6.35
C LYS A 206 18.82 -9.70 5.94
N GLN A 207 17.76 -10.06 6.66
CA GLN A 207 16.43 -9.52 6.38
C GLN A 207 16.35 -8.01 6.63
N ALA A 208 16.98 -7.52 7.70
CA ALA A 208 16.97 -6.10 8.05
C ALA A 208 17.71 -5.22 7.04
N THR A 209 18.68 -5.79 6.30
CA THR A 209 19.40 -5.12 5.20
C THR A 209 18.86 -5.43 3.82
N ASN A 210 17.66 -6.01 3.73
CA ASN A 210 16.99 -6.36 2.47
C ASN A 210 17.78 -7.36 1.60
N VAL A 211 18.64 -8.19 2.18
CA VAL A 211 19.14 -9.39 1.48
C VAL A 211 17.92 -10.24 1.12
N LYS A 212 17.88 -10.71 -0.13
CA LYS A 212 16.76 -11.51 -0.65
C LYS A 212 17.19 -12.97 -0.70
N GLY A 213 16.44 -13.83 -0.03
CA GLY A 213 16.67 -15.27 -0.06
C GLY A 213 15.98 -16.01 1.08
N ASN A 214 16.03 -17.34 1.06
CA ASN A 214 15.44 -18.19 2.09
C ASN A 214 16.14 -18.06 3.45
N GLU A 215 17.39 -17.62 3.42
CA GLU A 215 18.25 -17.30 4.56
C GLU A 215 17.95 -15.93 5.18
N SER A 216 17.02 -15.14 4.62
CA SER A 216 16.65 -13.82 5.14
C SER A 216 15.30 -13.90 5.87
N VAL A 217 15.37 -14.07 7.18
CA VAL A 217 14.19 -14.30 8.02
C VAL A 217 14.12 -13.22 9.10
N ARG A 218 12.95 -12.59 9.27
CA ARG A 218 12.76 -11.56 10.31
C ARG A 218 13.02 -12.17 11.68
N ASP A 219 14.06 -11.69 12.34
CA ASP A 219 14.54 -12.15 13.63
C ASP A 219 15.26 -11.00 14.38
N PRO A 220 14.59 -10.34 15.33
CA PRO A 220 15.19 -9.24 16.09
C PRO A 220 16.48 -9.61 16.83
N GLU A 221 16.58 -10.84 17.35
CA GLU A 221 17.75 -11.33 18.09
C GLU A 221 18.97 -11.37 17.17
N GLY A 222 18.88 -12.05 16.03
CA GLY A 222 19.96 -12.11 15.06
C GLY A 222 20.40 -10.73 14.59
N PHE A 223 19.45 -9.82 14.34
CA PHE A 223 19.79 -8.44 13.96
C PHE A 223 20.56 -7.70 15.06
N VAL A 224 20.17 -7.84 16.34
CA VAL A 224 20.93 -7.25 17.46
C VAL A 224 22.32 -7.87 17.58
N LEU A 225 22.44 -9.19 17.43
CA LEU A 225 23.74 -9.89 17.48
C LEU A 225 24.70 -9.45 16.37
N ASP A 226 24.21 -9.25 15.14
CA ASP A 226 25.06 -8.71 14.07
C ASP A 226 25.48 -7.26 14.33
N ASN A 227 24.63 -6.43 14.97
CA ASN A 227 25.05 -5.07 15.36
C ASN A 227 26.01 -5.10 16.55
N GLU A 228 25.92 -6.06 17.47
CA GLU A 228 26.94 -6.28 18.53
C GLU A 228 28.30 -6.60 17.90
N LYS A 229 28.35 -7.46 16.87
CA LYS A 229 29.58 -7.75 16.11
C LYS A 229 30.21 -6.47 15.56
N LYS A 230 29.41 -5.63 14.89
CA LYS A 230 29.89 -4.35 14.31
C LYS A 230 30.32 -3.35 15.38
N PHE A 231 29.66 -3.33 16.53
CA PHE A 231 30.09 -2.52 17.67
C PHE A 231 31.45 -2.97 18.21
N ILE A 232 31.69 -4.27 18.35
CA ILE A 232 32.97 -4.83 18.78
C ILE A 232 34.10 -4.41 17.83
N HIS A 233 33.88 -4.50 16.52
CA HIS A 233 34.86 -4.05 15.52
C HIS A 233 35.13 -2.54 15.61
N GLY A 234 34.09 -1.71 15.70
CA GLY A 234 34.29 -0.26 15.88
C GLY A 234 35.05 0.07 17.17
N ALA A 235 34.85 -0.69 18.25
CA ALA A 235 35.59 -0.51 19.50
C ALA A 235 37.05 -0.95 19.39
N GLU A 236 37.34 -2.00 18.61
CA GLU A 236 38.69 -2.45 18.28
C GLU A 236 39.45 -1.39 17.49
N ASP A 237 38.86 -0.89 16.40
CA ASP A 237 39.43 0.18 15.57
C ASP A 237 39.72 1.43 16.40
N LEU A 238 38.79 1.80 17.27
CA LEU A 238 38.95 2.95 18.16
C LEU A 238 40.06 2.75 19.19
N GLY A 239 40.25 1.53 19.70
CA GLY A 239 41.31 1.17 20.65
C GLY A 239 42.71 1.22 20.04
N ASN A 240 42.81 1.06 18.71
CA ASN A 240 44.05 1.13 17.95
C ASN A 240 44.40 2.55 17.44
N SER A 241 43.51 3.52 17.62
CA SER A 241 43.71 4.92 17.19
C SER A 241 44.10 5.83 18.35
N ASP A 242 45.04 6.76 18.11
CA ASP A 242 45.39 7.79 19.09
C ASP A 242 44.41 8.97 19.00
N ILE A 243 43.76 9.31 20.12
CA ILE A 243 42.84 10.45 20.22
C ILE A 243 43.54 11.80 20.04
N ASN A 244 44.85 11.84 20.29
CA ASN A 244 45.66 13.04 20.16
C ASN A 244 46.42 13.10 18.83
N SER A 245 46.05 12.25 17.87
CA SER A 245 46.77 12.21 16.59
C SER A 245 46.69 13.56 15.87
N ASP A 246 47.85 14.05 15.45
CA ASP A 246 47.93 15.19 14.55
C ASP A 246 47.67 14.85 13.08
N ASP A 247 47.66 13.56 12.76
CA ASP A 247 47.35 13.06 11.44
C ASP A 247 45.83 13.04 11.20
N ALA A 248 45.39 13.77 10.18
CA ALA A 248 44.01 13.81 9.75
C ALA A 248 43.48 12.44 9.30
N ALA A 249 44.32 11.58 8.73
CA ALA A 249 43.92 10.24 8.31
C ALA A 249 43.61 9.35 9.53
N GLU A 250 44.42 9.41 10.58
CA GLU A 250 44.16 8.69 11.83
C GLU A 250 42.92 9.23 12.56
N GLN A 251 42.73 10.55 12.58
CA GLN A 251 41.53 11.14 13.16
C GLN A 251 40.26 10.77 12.38
N LEU A 252 40.33 10.71 11.05
CA LEU A 252 39.24 10.23 10.22
C LEU A 252 38.87 8.78 10.56
N LYS A 253 39.86 7.88 10.68
CA LYS A 253 39.63 6.49 11.10
C LYS A 253 38.94 6.42 12.47
N ARG A 254 39.41 7.24 13.42
CA ARG A 254 38.82 7.35 14.76
C ARG A 254 37.35 7.78 14.72
N ASP A 255 37.05 8.85 14.01
CA ASP A 255 35.67 9.38 13.90
C ASP A 255 34.73 8.37 13.21
N MET A 256 35.25 7.65 12.22
CA MET A 256 34.50 6.60 11.51
C MET A 256 34.26 5.35 12.38
N ALA A 257 35.22 4.99 13.24
CA ALA A 257 35.03 3.94 14.24
C ALA A 257 33.92 4.33 15.24
N LEU A 258 33.95 5.57 15.76
CA LEU A 258 32.92 6.09 16.66
C LEU A 258 31.53 6.13 16.00
N LYS A 259 31.44 6.58 14.76
CA LYS A 259 30.22 6.53 13.93
C LYS A 259 29.71 5.10 13.75
N THR A 260 30.59 4.13 13.51
CA THR A 260 30.23 2.71 13.34
C THR A 260 29.64 2.14 14.63
N MET A 261 30.21 2.48 15.78
CA MET A 261 29.67 2.13 17.09
C MET A 261 28.28 2.77 17.29
N GLY A 262 28.14 4.07 17.04
CA GLY A 262 26.87 4.79 17.15
C GLY A 262 25.76 4.21 16.24
N LYS A 263 26.09 3.91 14.98
CA LYS A 263 25.18 3.24 14.03
C LYS A 263 24.73 1.88 14.54
N SER A 264 25.64 1.11 15.12
CA SER A 264 25.37 -0.24 15.64
C SER A 264 24.47 -0.20 16.88
N VAL A 265 24.77 0.68 17.84
CA VAL A 265 23.98 0.89 19.07
C VAL A 265 22.57 1.37 18.71
N SER A 266 22.45 2.39 17.85
CA SER A 266 21.16 2.90 17.38
C SER A 266 20.33 1.82 16.70
N LYS A 267 20.92 1.02 15.81
CA LYS A 267 20.19 -0.05 15.10
C LYS A 267 19.75 -1.19 16.01
N ALA A 268 20.59 -1.58 16.97
CA ALA A 268 20.23 -2.57 17.99
C ALA A 268 19.03 -2.07 18.83
N ALA A 269 19.06 -0.79 19.24
CA ALA A 269 17.96 -0.16 19.95
C ALA A 269 16.67 -0.04 19.12
N ASP A 270 16.77 0.32 17.84
CA ASP A 270 15.63 0.41 16.91
C ASP A 270 14.89 -0.95 16.80
N ALA A 271 15.64 -2.07 16.84
CA ALA A 271 15.07 -3.43 16.75
C ALA A 271 14.10 -3.75 17.90
N VAL A 272 14.35 -3.18 19.07
CA VAL A 272 13.56 -3.40 20.28
C VAL A 272 12.70 -2.20 20.69
N GLU A 273 12.81 -1.07 19.97
CA GLU A 273 12.18 0.22 20.29
C GLU A 273 12.63 0.73 21.67
N HIS A 274 13.95 0.70 21.86
CA HIS A 274 14.63 1.07 23.08
C HIS A 274 15.17 2.49 22.98
N GLU A 275 15.02 3.28 24.03
CA GLU A 275 15.42 4.68 24.06
C GLU A 275 16.15 5.01 25.36
N SER A 276 17.26 5.74 25.23
CA SER A 276 18.07 6.28 26.31
C SER A 276 18.87 7.46 25.77
N GLU A 277 19.51 8.23 26.64
CA GLU A 277 20.33 9.36 26.19
C GLU A 277 21.48 8.89 25.31
N VAL A 278 22.18 7.82 25.73
CA VAL A 278 23.26 7.18 24.96
C VAL A 278 22.82 6.80 23.54
N ILE A 279 21.58 6.34 23.37
CA ILE A 279 21.02 5.99 22.06
C ILE A 279 20.75 7.23 21.21
N LYS A 280 20.33 8.35 21.80
CA LYS A 280 20.22 9.62 21.06
C LYS A 280 21.59 10.11 20.60
N GLN A 281 22.61 10.02 21.47
CA GLN A 281 23.99 10.34 21.11
C GLN A 281 24.46 9.43 19.94
N ALA A 282 24.19 8.13 20.04
CA ALA A 282 24.47 7.14 19.00
C ALA A 282 23.73 7.42 17.67
N GLN A 283 22.49 7.89 17.73
CA GLN A 283 21.72 8.34 16.55
C GLN A 283 22.34 9.59 15.92
N GLY A 284 22.84 10.53 16.72
CA GLY A 284 23.56 11.70 16.22
C GLY A 284 24.85 11.31 15.49
N LEU A 285 25.66 10.42 16.09
CA LEU A 285 26.87 9.87 15.46
C LEU A 285 26.56 9.16 14.13
N ARG A 286 25.50 8.33 14.11
CA ARG A 286 25.01 7.64 12.90
C ARG A 286 24.70 8.61 11.76
N ASN A 287 24.34 9.85 12.08
CA ASN A 287 24.00 10.91 11.13
C ASN A 287 25.14 11.93 10.93
N TYR A 288 26.40 11.51 11.13
CA TYR A 288 27.61 12.34 10.93
C TYR A 288 27.79 13.49 11.92
N GLY A 289 27.03 13.50 13.01
CA GLY A 289 27.36 14.31 14.19
C GLY A 289 28.67 13.83 14.81
N ASP A 290 29.45 14.73 15.39
CA ASP A 290 30.67 14.37 16.14
C ASP A 290 30.37 14.23 17.64
N LYS A 291 31.42 13.96 18.42
CA LYS A 291 31.37 13.82 19.87
C LYS A 291 30.87 15.07 20.62
N PHE A 292 30.97 16.27 20.03
CA PHE A 292 30.53 17.52 20.64
C PHE A 292 29.06 17.78 20.35
N GLU A 293 28.63 17.67 19.10
CA GLU A 293 27.24 17.86 18.69
C GLU A 293 26.31 16.81 19.31
N THR A 294 26.84 15.61 19.54
CA THR A 294 26.13 14.54 20.22
C THR A 294 26.17 14.66 21.74
N GLY A 295 26.96 15.59 22.30
CA GLY A 295 27.07 15.75 23.75
C GLY A 295 27.76 14.59 24.45
N ILE A 296 28.59 13.81 23.73
CA ILE A 296 29.45 12.79 24.33
C ILE A 296 30.50 13.47 25.20
N THR A 297 31.08 14.56 24.71
CA THR A 297 32.02 15.41 25.44
C THR A 297 31.73 16.88 25.11
N PRO A 298 31.94 17.82 26.05
CA PRO A 298 31.69 19.22 25.75
C PRO A 298 32.78 19.82 24.85
N LEU A 299 32.37 20.72 23.96
CA LEU A 299 33.29 21.60 23.24
C LEU A 299 34.04 22.45 24.27
N GLY A 300 35.34 22.61 24.11
CA GLY A 300 36.23 23.19 25.14
C GLY A 300 36.84 22.17 26.13
N ALA A 301 36.36 20.93 26.22
CA ALA A 301 36.98 19.89 27.06
C ALA A 301 38.46 19.66 26.70
N THR A 302 39.32 19.38 27.68
CA THR A 302 40.73 19.01 27.43
C THR A 302 40.81 17.65 26.74
N PRO A 303 41.90 17.34 26.00
CA PRO A 303 42.02 16.04 25.33
C PRO A 303 41.90 14.83 26.29
N GLU A 304 42.38 14.94 27.52
CA GLU A 304 42.27 13.90 28.55
C GLU A 304 40.81 13.73 29.01
N GLN A 305 40.07 14.84 29.14
CA GLN A 305 38.65 14.79 29.45
C GLN A 305 37.85 14.17 28.30
N GLN A 306 38.14 14.56 27.05
CA GLN A 306 37.52 13.94 25.87
C GLN A 306 37.77 12.43 25.83
N GLN A 307 39.01 11.99 26.08
CA GLN A 307 39.33 10.56 26.14
C GLN A 307 38.55 9.83 27.23
N THR A 308 38.41 10.47 28.40
CA THR A 308 37.67 9.91 29.53
C THR A 308 36.17 9.80 29.23
N ASP A 309 35.59 10.85 28.65
CA ASP A 309 34.18 10.91 28.29
C ASP A 309 33.84 9.94 27.15
N GLU A 310 34.68 9.85 26.12
CA GLU A 310 34.54 8.87 25.05
C GLU A 310 34.63 7.43 25.59
N ARG A 311 35.59 7.12 26.47
CA ARG A 311 35.67 5.81 27.13
C ARG A 311 34.44 5.50 27.98
N ARG A 312 33.92 6.49 28.70
CA ARG A 312 32.67 6.35 29.47
C ARG A 312 31.50 6.07 28.55
N TRP A 313 31.37 6.82 27.45
CA TRP A 313 30.31 6.63 26.47
C TRP A 313 30.38 5.25 25.83
N ILE A 314 31.56 4.75 25.46
CA ILE A 314 31.73 3.40 24.90
C ILE A 314 31.23 2.33 25.87
N GLN A 315 31.55 2.45 27.16
CA GLN A 315 31.08 1.50 28.18
C GLN A 315 29.56 1.54 28.34
N GLN A 316 28.96 2.74 28.31
CA GLN A 316 27.51 2.90 28.35
C GLN A 316 26.84 2.39 27.08
N ALA A 317 27.42 2.67 25.90
CA ALA A 317 26.92 2.21 24.61
C ALA A 317 26.94 0.68 24.50
N ASP A 318 28.00 0.04 24.99
CA ASP A 318 28.09 -1.40 25.11
C ASP A 318 27.02 -1.97 26.05
N GLN A 319 26.83 -1.34 27.23
CA GLN A 319 25.74 -1.69 28.14
C GLN A 319 24.38 -1.61 27.44
N GLU A 320 24.13 -0.58 26.63
CA GLU A 320 22.89 -0.46 25.88
C GLU A 320 22.71 -1.54 24.83
N VAL A 321 23.77 -1.92 24.10
CA VAL A 321 23.73 -3.09 23.20
C VAL A 321 23.36 -4.35 24.00
N GLN A 322 23.95 -4.57 25.17
CA GLN A 322 23.59 -5.73 26.01
C GLN A 322 22.14 -5.65 26.54
N ASN A 323 21.65 -4.46 26.90
CA ASN A 323 20.28 -4.24 27.35
C ASN A 323 19.25 -4.58 26.27
N THR A 324 19.59 -4.41 24.99
CA THR A 324 18.68 -4.75 23.88
C THR A 324 18.54 -6.27 23.65
N LYS A 325 19.52 -7.08 24.05
CA LYS A 325 19.56 -8.53 23.75
C LYS A 325 18.40 -9.32 24.38
N PRO A 326 18.07 -9.18 25.68
CA PRO A 326 16.93 -9.90 26.27
C PRO A 326 15.59 -9.57 25.60
N ALA A 327 15.34 -8.29 25.34
CA ALA A 327 14.11 -7.86 24.66
C ALA A 327 14.04 -8.37 23.20
N ALA A 328 15.17 -8.41 22.50
CA ALA A 328 15.27 -8.95 21.15
C ALA A 328 15.05 -10.47 21.13
N ALA A 329 15.61 -11.21 22.09
CA ALA A 329 15.41 -12.63 22.27
C ALA A 329 13.93 -12.96 22.56
N GLU A 330 13.28 -12.20 23.44
CA GLU A 330 11.85 -12.36 23.73
C GLU A 330 10.98 -12.09 22.49
N LYS A 331 11.22 -11.00 21.75
CA LYS A 331 10.51 -10.71 20.49
C LYS A 331 10.73 -11.83 19.47
N SER A 332 11.93 -12.36 19.37
CA SER A 332 12.28 -13.45 18.44
C SER A 332 11.62 -14.77 18.84
N GLN A 333 11.56 -15.08 20.13
CA GLN A 333 10.82 -16.22 20.65
C GLN A 333 9.33 -16.15 20.31
N LYS A 334 8.66 -15.01 20.55
CA LYS A 334 7.24 -14.82 20.18
C LYS A 334 6.99 -15.05 18.68
N ILE A 335 7.91 -14.59 17.82
CA ILE A 335 7.84 -14.82 16.38
C ILE A 335 7.98 -16.32 16.06
N ARG A 336 8.92 -17.02 16.70
CA ARG A 336 9.11 -18.48 16.53
C ARG A 336 7.88 -19.27 17.00
N GLU A 337 7.30 -18.92 18.13
CA GLU A 337 6.07 -19.53 18.67
C GLU A 337 4.88 -19.30 17.73
N THR A 338 4.73 -18.10 17.18
CA THR A 338 3.69 -17.79 16.17
C THR A 338 3.86 -18.65 14.92
N ARG A 339 5.10 -18.85 14.45
CA ARG A 339 5.42 -19.75 13.33
C ARG A 339 5.09 -21.20 13.67
N GLU A 340 5.41 -21.66 14.88
CA GLU A 340 5.07 -23.02 15.32
C GLU A 340 3.56 -23.23 15.39
N GLN A 341 2.80 -22.26 15.91
CA GLN A 341 1.34 -22.29 15.90
C GLN A 341 0.79 -22.38 14.47
N LEU A 342 1.35 -21.60 13.53
CA LEU A 342 0.99 -21.67 12.12
C LEU A 342 1.28 -23.06 11.52
N ALA A 343 2.44 -23.65 11.82
CA ALA A 343 2.80 -24.99 11.37
C ALA A 343 1.78 -26.04 11.89
N LYS A 344 1.41 -25.96 13.17
CA LYS A 344 0.37 -26.83 13.77
C LYS A 344 -1.00 -26.64 13.11
N THR A 345 -1.40 -25.39 12.82
CA THR A 345 -2.66 -25.12 12.11
C THR A 345 -2.66 -25.70 10.70
N VAL A 346 -1.55 -25.60 9.97
CA VAL A 346 -1.39 -26.19 8.64
C VAL A 346 -1.54 -27.72 8.70
N GLU A 347 -0.92 -28.39 9.67
CA GLU A 347 -1.06 -29.84 9.87
C GLU A 347 -2.49 -30.23 10.26
N GLN A 348 -3.11 -29.51 11.19
CA GLN A 348 -4.48 -29.77 11.63
C GLN A 348 -5.49 -29.61 10.49
N SER A 349 -5.29 -28.61 9.63
CA SER A 349 -6.14 -28.41 8.44
C SER A 349 -6.05 -29.54 7.41
N ASN A 350 -5.02 -30.41 7.51
CA ASN A 350 -4.79 -31.54 6.63
C ASN A 350 -5.18 -32.89 7.26
N LYS A 351 -5.72 -32.92 8.49
CA LYS A 351 -6.25 -34.14 9.12
C LYS A 351 -7.53 -34.60 8.40
N GLY A 352 -7.36 -35.24 7.25
CA GLY A 352 -8.44 -35.75 6.40
C GLY A 352 -8.09 -35.86 4.91
N GLY A 353 -6.97 -35.27 4.46
CA GLY A 353 -6.48 -35.40 3.09
C GLY A 353 -5.05 -35.93 3.07
N ALA A 354 -4.76 -36.92 2.21
CA ALA A 354 -3.42 -37.46 1.99
C ALA A 354 -2.48 -36.48 1.24
N ASN A 355 -2.55 -35.18 1.55
CA ASN A 355 -1.87 -34.14 0.79
C ASN A 355 -0.51 -33.81 1.44
N GLY A 356 0.57 -34.44 0.96
CA GLY A 356 1.93 -34.26 1.50
C GLY A 356 2.44 -32.81 1.54
N ALA A 357 1.87 -31.92 0.72
CA ALA A 357 2.25 -30.51 0.64
C ALA A 357 2.02 -29.71 1.95
N ALA A 358 1.00 -30.06 2.75
CA ALA A 358 0.75 -29.37 4.02
C ALA A 358 1.79 -29.77 5.08
N THR A 359 2.13 -31.06 5.15
CA THR A 359 3.21 -31.58 6.00
C THR A 359 4.55 -30.97 5.62
N GLU A 360 4.86 -30.89 4.32
CA GLU A 360 6.06 -30.22 3.81
C GLU A 360 6.09 -28.73 4.21
N SER A 361 4.96 -28.03 4.08
CA SER A 361 4.86 -26.62 4.49
C SER A 361 5.09 -26.42 6.00
N ALA A 362 4.52 -27.28 6.84
CA ALA A 362 4.75 -27.25 8.28
C ALA A 362 6.22 -27.53 8.64
N ASN A 363 6.83 -28.54 8.00
CA ASN A 363 8.25 -28.85 8.18
C ASN A 363 9.15 -27.70 7.72
N ASN A 364 8.85 -27.04 6.61
CA ASN A 364 9.58 -25.85 6.15
C ASN A 364 9.52 -24.70 7.17
N ILE A 365 8.37 -24.50 7.83
CA ILE A 365 8.24 -23.50 8.89
C ILE A 365 9.11 -23.86 10.11
N ARG A 366 9.12 -25.14 10.52
CA ARG A 366 9.96 -25.62 11.64
C ARG A 366 11.45 -25.55 11.33
N ASN A 367 11.85 -25.95 10.13
CA ASN A 367 13.24 -25.86 9.66
C ASN A 367 13.73 -24.41 9.70
N ARG A 368 12.90 -23.43 9.31
CA ARG A 368 13.24 -22.00 9.46
C ARG A 368 13.48 -21.60 10.92
N ASN A 369 12.69 -22.09 11.86
CA ASN A 369 12.91 -21.84 13.30
C ASN A 369 14.21 -22.47 13.81
N GLN A 370 14.56 -23.67 13.34
CA GLN A 370 15.82 -24.35 13.69
C GLN A 370 17.04 -23.60 13.14
N ILE A 371 17.01 -23.18 11.86
CA ILE A 371 18.06 -22.37 11.24
C ILE A 371 18.30 -21.08 12.02
N LEU A 372 17.22 -20.40 12.43
CA LEU A 372 17.34 -19.20 13.26
C LEU A 372 18.03 -19.47 14.60
N GLY A 373 17.61 -20.51 15.32
CA GLY A 373 18.21 -20.86 16.60
C GLY A 373 19.70 -21.18 16.47
N GLY A 374 20.08 -21.99 15.48
CA GLY A 374 21.47 -22.34 15.23
C GLY A 374 22.34 -21.14 14.85
N ALA A 375 21.86 -20.28 13.95
CA ALA A 375 22.59 -19.08 13.52
C ALA A 375 22.77 -18.07 14.66
N ASN A 376 21.77 -17.88 15.51
CA ASN A 376 21.88 -16.97 16.65
C ASN A 376 22.88 -17.49 17.68
N GLU A 377 22.93 -18.80 17.94
CA GLU A 377 23.91 -19.40 18.86
C GLU A 377 25.35 -19.26 18.32
N GLN A 378 25.54 -19.49 17.03
CA GLN A 378 26.82 -19.27 16.35
C GLN A 378 27.26 -17.81 16.45
N ALA A 379 26.34 -16.86 16.21
CA ALA A 379 26.63 -15.43 16.32
C ALA A 379 27.00 -15.02 17.76
N ARG A 380 26.33 -15.55 18.79
CA ARG A 380 26.73 -15.30 20.19
C ARG A 380 28.14 -15.79 20.49
N THR A 381 28.47 -17.00 20.04
CA THR A 381 29.81 -17.59 20.22
C THR A 381 30.87 -16.76 19.48
N ALA A 382 30.60 -16.40 18.23
CA ALA A 382 31.48 -15.58 17.41
C ALA A 382 31.71 -14.20 18.03
N ASN A 383 30.65 -13.54 18.52
CA ASN A 383 30.78 -12.24 19.19
C ASN A 383 31.61 -12.36 20.48
N ALA A 384 31.44 -13.42 21.27
CA ALA A 384 32.25 -13.64 22.46
C ALA A 384 33.73 -13.83 22.12
N THR A 385 34.04 -14.57 21.04
CA THR A 385 35.41 -14.75 20.54
C THR A 385 36.00 -13.45 20.01
N ALA A 386 35.27 -12.73 19.14
CA ALA A 386 35.70 -11.46 18.55
C ALA A 386 35.99 -10.42 19.65
N ARG A 387 35.14 -10.36 20.67
CA ARG A 387 35.31 -9.48 21.82
C ARG A 387 36.60 -9.76 22.60
N LYS A 388 36.93 -11.04 22.78
CA LYS A 388 38.18 -11.46 23.41
C LYS A 388 39.40 -11.12 22.54
N GLN A 389 39.29 -11.29 21.22
CA GLN A 389 40.35 -10.97 20.26
C GLN A 389 40.65 -9.47 20.22
N ALA A 390 39.61 -8.64 20.23
CA ALA A 390 39.70 -7.18 20.28
C ALA A 390 40.19 -6.62 21.64
N GLY A 391 40.53 -7.48 22.61
CA GLY A 391 40.98 -7.04 23.94
C GLY A 391 39.90 -6.31 24.76
N LEU A 392 38.63 -6.40 24.36
CA LEU A 392 37.53 -5.74 25.06
C LEU A 392 37.19 -6.49 26.36
N ARG A 393 36.69 -5.74 27.35
CA ARG A 393 36.15 -6.34 28.58
C ARG A 393 35.02 -7.33 28.26
N PRO A 394 34.81 -8.37 29.08
CA PRO A 394 33.65 -9.25 28.95
C PRO A 394 32.36 -8.44 28.85
N ALA A 395 31.40 -8.92 28.06
CA ALA A 395 30.12 -8.25 27.89
C ALA A 395 29.47 -7.99 29.26
N PRO A 396 29.06 -6.74 29.54
CA PRO A 396 28.39 -6.44 30.79
C PRO A 396 27.06 -7.20 30.86
N LYS A 397 26.64 -7.55 32.08
CA LYS A 397 25.33 -8.18 32.26
C LYS A 397 24.24 -7.15 31.89
N PRO A 398 23.16 -7.55 31.21
CA PRO A 398 22.04 -6.65 30.95
C PRO A 398 21.51 -6.05 32.25
N ASP A 399 21.29 -4.74 32.27
CA ASP A 399 20.71 -4.02 33.39
C ASP A 399 19.19 -4.21 33.38
N ALA A 400 18.72 -5.12 34.24
CA ALA A 400 17.31 -5.46 34.35
C ALA A 400 16.44 -4.26 34.75
N GLN A 401 16.97 -3.31 35.54
CA GLN A 401 16.23 -2.13 35.96
C GLN A 401 16.06 -1.16 34.80
N ALA A 402 17.13 -0.89 34.04
CA ALA A 402 17.06 -0.04 32.85
C ALA A 402 16.03 -0.57 31.83
N ILE A 403 16.05 -1.88 31.57
CA ILE A 403 15.09 -2.57 30.68
C ILE A 403 13.65 -2.42 31.19
N ALA A 404 13.43 -2.58 32.50
CA ALA A 404 12.12 -2.44 33.12
C ALA A 404 11.62 -0.98 33.02
N ASP A 405 12.47 0.00 33.32
CA ASP A 405 12.15 1.43 33.25
C ASP A 405 11.79 1.85 31.83
N GLN A 406 12.46 1.32 30.81
CA GLN A 406 12.13 1.59 29.41
C GLN A 406 10.82 0.95 28.99
N THR A 407 10.56 -0.27 29.45
CA THR A 407 9.26 -0.93 29.24
C THR A 407 8.14 -0.09 29.86
N ALA A 408 8.36 0.43 31.07
CA ALA A 408 7.43 1.33 31.76
C ALA A 408 7.27 2.67 31.03
N LYS A 409 8.36 3.31 30.59
CA LYS A 409 8.32 4.56 29.79
C LYS A 409 7.57 4.36 28.48
N LYS A 410 7.78 3.24 27.79
CA LYS A 410 7.06 2.89 26.57
C LYS A 410 5.57 2.67 26.82
N ALA A 411 5.22 1.96 27.90
CA ALA A 411 3.83 1.78 28.32
C ALA A 411 3.18 3.13 28.67
N ALA A 412 3.87 3.98 29.42
CA ALA A 412 3.43 5.32 29.79
C ALA A 412 3.22 6.21 28.56
N ARG A 413 4.14 6.24 27.59
CA ARG A 413 3.97 6.98 26.32
C ARG A 413 2.80 6.45 25.50
N THR A 414 2.60 5.14 25.48
CA THR A 414 1.47 4.51 24.79
C THR A 414 0.15 4.90 25.47
N ALA A 415 0.13 4.97 26.81
CA ALA A 415 -1.01 5.42 27.60
C ALA A 415 -1.27 6.93 27.50
N GLN A 416 -0.21 7.74 27.40
CA GLN A 416 -0.26 9.20 27.24
C GLN A 416 -0.57 9.65 25.82
N LYS A 417 -0.49 8.77 24.82
CA LYS A 417 -0.87 9.10 23.44
C LYS A 417 -2.33 9.57 23.46
N PRO A 418 -2.59 10.88 23.24
CA PRO A 418 -3.88 11.46 23.53
C PRO A 418 -4.94 10.67 22.77
N THR A 419 -5.98 10.27 23.48
CA THR A 419 -7.17 9.71 22.82
C THR A 419 -7.54 10.71 21.74
N PRO A 420 -7.55 10.34 20.45
CA PRO A 420 -7.70 11.30 19.38
C PRO A 420 -8.99 12.08 19.62
N ALA A 421 -8.88 13.41 19.67
CA ALA A 421 -9.98 14.29 20.03
C ALA A 421 -11.22 13.96 19.18
N GLU A 422 -12.37 13.88 19.85
CA GLU A 422 -13.63 13.62 19.17
C GLU A 422 -14.10 14.92 18.49
N HIS A 423 -13.98 14.97 17.17
CA HIS A 423 -14.46 16.09 16.39
C HIS A 423 -15.87 15.80 15.89
N THR A 424 -16.86 16.55 16.38
CA THR A 424 -18.25 16.48 15.91
C THR A 424 -18.59 17.71 15.07
N THR A 425 -19.09 17.49 13.86
CA THR A 425 -19.63 18.52 12.98
C THR A 425 -21.12 18.27 12.75
N LYS A 426 -21.93 19.32 12.84
CA LYS A 426 -23.38 19.26 12.63
C LYS A 426 -23.74 20.22 11.50
N ARG A 427 -24.52 19.75 10.53
CA ARG A 427 -25.05 20.53 9.41
C ARG A 427 -26.55 20.32 9.34
N GLU A 428 -27.30 21.39 9.15
CA GLU A 428 -28.76 21.36 8.99
C GLU A 428 -29.12 22.14 7.74
N GLY A 429 -30.24 21.79 7.12
CA GLY A 429 -30.78 22.51 5.98
C GLY A 429 -32.24 22.21 5.76
N SER A 430 -32.92 23.13 5.08
CA SER A 430 -34.30 22.99 4.65
C SER A 430 -34.42 23.22 3.14
N SER A 431 -35.45 22.62 2.56
CA SER A 431 -35.95 22.83 1.21
C SER A 431 -37.47 22.95 1.30
N GLN A 432 -38.14 23.41 0.23
CA GLN A 432 -39.58 23.75 0.27
C GLN A 432 -40.45 22.72 1.00
N ASN A 433 -40.15 21.42 0.87
CA ASN A 433 -40.92 20.35 1.51
C ASN A 433 -40.06 19.36 2.32
N SER A 434 -38.81 19.70 2.67
CA SER A 434 -37.97 18.78 3.45
C SER A 434 -36.97 19.48 4.36
N ASN A 435 -36.85 18.98 5.59
CA ASN A 435 -35.81 19.35 6.54
C ASN A 435 -34.83 18.20 6.70
N TRP A 436 -33.53 18.48 6.74
CA TRP A 436 -32.49 17.47 6.95
C TRP A 436 -31.41 17.94 7.92
N GLN A 437 -30.80 16.97 8.61
CA GLN A 437 -29.70 17.15 9.54
C GLN A 437 -28.65 16.07 9.27
N THR A 438 -27.37 16.46 9.23
CA THR A 438 -26.22 15.55 9.19
C THR A 438 -25.31 15.82 10.37
N THR A 439 -25.06 14.82 11.19
CA THR A 439 -24.05 14.84 12.27
C THR A 439 -22.92 13.90 11.90
N GLU A 440 -21.69 14.40 11.84
CA GLU A 440 -20.49 13.61 11.58
C GLU A 440 -19.52 13.73 12.75
N THR A 441 -19.20 12.60 13.37
CA THR A 441 -18.28 12.47 14.50
C THR A 441 -17.06 11.67 14.06
N ARG A 442 -15.86 12.20 14.31
CA ARG A 442 -14.57 11.54 14.01
C ARG A 442 -13.76 11.36 15.29
N ARG A 443 -13.28 10.14 15.53
CA ARG A 443 -12.39 9.80 16.66
C ARG A 443 -11.28 8.88 16.14
N GLY A 444 -10.13 9.46 15.81
CA GLY A 444 -9.00 8.73 15.24
C GLY A 444 -9.34 8.08 13.90
N GLY A 445 -9.24 6.75 13.82
CA GLY A 445 -9.57 5.95 12.63
C GLY A 445 -11.06 5.60 12.48
N GLU A 446 -11.91 6.08 13.39
CA GLU A 446 -13.35 5.84 13.41
C GLU A 446 -14.14 7.08 12.97
N GLN A 447 -15.13 6.89 12.10
CA GLN A 447 -16.00 7.93 11.58
C GLN A 447 -17.45 7.45 11.68
N ARG A 448 -18.29 8.22 12.39
CA ARG A 448 -19.73 8.02 12.49
C ARG A 448 -20.43 9.16 11.76
N LYS A 449 -21.31 8.86 10.81
CA LYS A 449 -22.14 9.83 10.10
C LYS A 449 -23.61 9.46 10.29
N MET A 450 -24.40 10.37 10.86
CA MET A 450 -25.84 10.25 11.00
C MET A 450 -26.51 11.29 10.12
N GLN A 451 -27.46 10.89 9.30
CA GLN A 451 -28.26 11.75 8.46
C GLN A 451 -29.75 11.49 8.74
N ARG A 452 -30.51 12.54 9.04
CA ARG A 452 -31.95 12.51 9.24
C ARG A 452 -32.61 13.45 8.25
N SER A 453 -33.72 13.05 7.65
CA SER A 453 -34.52 13.92 6.80
C SER A 453 -36.00 13.62 6.94
N THR A 454 -36.82 14.64 7.01
CA THR A 454 -38.29 14.57 6.95
C THR A 454 -38.75 15.27 5.68
N THR A 455 -39.61 14.62 4.90
CA THR A 455 -40.18 15.16 3.65
C THR A 455 -41.70 15.09 3.72
N VAL A 456 -42.38 16.17 3.38
CA VAL A 456 -43.83 16.19 3.16
C VAL A 456 -44.07 16.06 1.66
N ASN A 457 -44.76 15.01 1.25
CA ASN A 457 -45.02 14.73 -0.17
C ASN A 457 -46.27 15.50 -0.64
N GLN A 458 -46.44 15.61 -1.96
CA GLN A 458 -47.57 16.35 -2.56
C GLN A 458 -48.94 15.76 -2.23
N ASP A 459 -49.00 14.45 -1.96
CA ASP A 459 -50.20 13.73 -1.53
C ASP A 459 -50.51 13.89 -0.03
N GLY A 460 -49.75 14.73 0.68
CA GLY A 460 -49.87 14.94 2.12
C GLY A 460 -49.19 13.85 2.97
N SER A 461 -48.59 12.83 2.37
CA SER A 461 -47.85 11.81 3.12
C SER A 461 -46.53 12.36 3.66
N ILE A 462 -46.05 11.79 4.78
CA ILE A 462 -44.79 12.18 5.41
C ILE A 462 -43.79 11.03 5.29
N THR A 463 -42.61 11.31 4.74
CA THR A 463 -41.48 10.36 4.69
C THR A 463 -40.36 10.81 5.61
N GLN A 464 -40.03 10.00 6.61
CA GLN A 464 -38.87 10.17 7.48
C GLN A 464 -37.78 9.18 7.09
N ARG A 465 -36.55 9.66 6.89
CA ARG A 465 -35.37 8.83 6.62
C ARG A 465 -34.30 9.11 7.66
N GLU A 466 -33.76 8.05 8.25
CA GLU A 466 -32.57 8.10 9.10
C GLU A 466 -31.53 7.15 8.52
N THR A 467 -30.28 7.60 8.39
CA THR A 467 -29.15 6.78 7.95
C THR A 467 -27.96 7.04 8.86
N ARG A 468 -27.47 5.99 9.52
CA ARG A 468 -26.26 5.98 10.34
C ARG A 468 -25.21 5.13 9.66
N THR A 469 -24.04 5.69 9.40
CA THR A 469 -22.88 4.98 8.85
C THR A 469 -21.75 5.08 9.87
N ASP A 470 -21.37 3.96 10.47
CA ASP A 470 -20.17 3.81 11.28
C ASP A 470 -19.07 3.22 10.39
N SER A 471 -17.85 3.76 10.43
CA SER A 471 -16.72 3.18 9.70
C SER A 471 -15.43 3.26 10.48
N LYS A 472 -14.57 2.24 10.32
CA LYS A 472 -13.31 2.05 11.04
C LYS A 472 -12.24 1.53 10.10
N ARG A 473 -11.06 2.15 10.10
CA ARG A 473 -9.87 1.55 9.46
C ARG A 473 -9.34 0.39 10.30
N THR A 474 -9.07 -0.74 9.68
CA THR A 474 -8.44 -1.90 10.33
C THR A 474 -6.92 -1.77 10.30
N ALA A 475 -6.22 -2.46 11.19
CA ALA A 475 -4.74 -2.44 11.26
C ALA A 475 -4.07 -2.88 9.95
N GLY A 476 -4.74 -3.73 9.15
CA GLY A 476 -4.26 -4.18 7.83
C GLY A 476 -4.58 -3.22 6.66
N GLY A 477 -5.02 -1.99 6.93
CA GLY A 477 -5.34 -0.97 5.93
C GLY A 477 -6.69 -1.15 5.23
N GLY A 478 -7.53 -2.10 5.66
CA GLY A 478 -8.91 -2.25 5.18
C GLY A 478 -9.87 -1.27 5.87
N LYS A 479 -11.09 -1.14 5.35
CA LYS A 479 -12.16 -0.34 5.94
C LYS A 479 -13.34 -1.22 6.30
N LEU A 480 -13.72 -1.23 7.58
CA LEU A 480 -14.99 -1.78 8.03
C LEU A 480 -16.02 -0.64 8.03
N SER A 481 -17.24 -0.88 7.56
CA SER A 481 -18.35 0.06 7.64
C SER A 481 -19.66 -0.66 7.96
N GLU A 482 -20.40 -0.16 8.92
CA GLU A 482 -21.78 -0.56 9.24
C GLU A 482 -22.71 0.61 8.89
N GLN A 483 -23.68 0.36 8.01
CA GLN A 483 -24.71 1.32 7.63
C GLN A 483 -26.08 0.83 8.09
N LYS A 484 -26.75 1.57 8.96
CA LYS A 484 -28.14 1.36 9.35
C LYS A 484 -28.99 2.45 8.75
N SER A 485 -30.03 2.12 7.99
CA SER A 485 -31.01 3.08 7.52
C SER A 485 -32.43 2.65 7.88
N ARG A 486 -33.27 3.64 8.19
CA ARG A 486 -34.70 3.47 8.46
C ARG A 486 -35.46 4.48 7.61
N THR A 487 -36.50 4.02 6.91
CA THR A 487 -37.43 4.87 6.16
C THR A 487 -38.84 4.57 6.64
N THR A 488 -39.51 5.57 7.20
CA THR A 488 -40.93 5.49 7.59
C THR A 488 -41.73 6.39 6.64
N THR A 489 -42.74 5.84 5.99
CA THR A 489 -43.71 6.63 5.22
C THR A 489 -45.07 6.49 5.88
N THR A 490 -45.72 7.62 6.15
CA THR A 490 -47.09 7.67 6.66
C THR A 490 -47.95 8.38 5.63
N ALA A 491 -48.90 7.67 5.03
CA ALA A 491 -49.85 8.24 4.09
C ALA A 491 -50.89 9.13 4.80
N ALA A 492 -51.58 9.96 4.03
CA ALA A 492 -52.59 10.88 4.56
C ALA A 492 -53.78 10.15 5.23
N ASP A 493 -54.07 8.91 4.81
CA ASP A 493 -55.12 8.05 5.38
C ASP A 493 -54.69 7.30 6.65
N GLY A 494 -53.46 7.53 7.14
CA GLY A 494 -52.88 6.86 8.31
C GLY A 494 -52.27 5.48 8.02
N SER A 495 -52.34 4.97 6.79
CA SER A 495 -51.56 3.79 6.38
C SER A 495 -50.07 4.13 6.33
N GLY A 496 -49.20 3.12 6.41
CA GLY A 496 -47.76 3.41 6.40
C GLY A 496 -46.85 2.22 6.15
N SER A 497 -45.60 2.53 5.80
CA SER A 497 -44.55 1.55 5.57
C SER A 497 -43.30 1.88 6.39
N ASP A 498 -42.72 0.89 7.11
CA ASP A 498 -41.43 1.00 7.80
C ASP A 498 -40.42 0.07 7.11
N LYS A 499 -39.37 0.64 6.53
CA LYS A 499 -38.26 -0.09 5.91
C LYS A 499 -36.98 0.13 6.70
N ARG A 500 -36.42 -0.95 7.26
CA ARG A 500 -35.14 -0.96 7.98
C ARG A 500 -34.12 -1.72 7.14
N GLN A 501 -32.92 -1.17 7.01
CA GLN A 501 -31.82 -1.81 6.32
C GLN A 501 -30.54 -1.69 7.15
N GLN A 502 -29.81 -2.79 7.34
CA GLN A 502 -28.52 -2.83 8.01
C GLN A 502 -27.50 -3.50 7.09
N SER A 503 -26.44 -2.79 6.74
CA SER A 503 -25.39 -3.25 5.83
C SER A 503 -24.04 -3.25 6.54
N ASN A 504 -23.43 -4.41 6.74
CA ASN A 504 -22.08 -4.55 7.27
C ASN A 504 -21.13 -4.83 6.11
N ARG A 505 -20.12 -4.00 5.92
CA ARG A 505 -19.18 -4.09 4.79
C ARG A 505 -17.75 -4.02 5.27
N TYR A 506 -16.90 -4.86 4.68
CA TYR A 506 -15.45 -4.82 4.81
C TYR A 506 -14.86 -4.65 3.40
N ASP A 507 -14.03 -3.63 3.22
CA ASP A 507 -13.26 -3.39 2.00
C ASP A 507 -11.77 -3.50 2.31
N GLY A 508 -11.17 -4.64 1.99
CA GLY A 508 -9.72 -4.89 2.08
C GLY A 508 -9.05 -4.92 0.70
N LYS A 509 -7.72 -4.81 0.67
CA LYS A 509 -6.93 -4.76 -0.59
C LYS A 509 -7.08 -6.03 -1.46
N LYS A 510 -7.33 -7.19 -0.85
CA LYS A 510 -7.45 -8.50 -1.53
C LYS A 510 -8.79 -9.19 -1.32
N ALA A 511 -9.62 -8.69 -0.43
CA ALA A 511 -10.91 -9.29 -0.12
C ALA A 511 -11.90 -8.21 0.33
N SER A 512 -13.14 -8.35 -0.07
CA SER A 512 -14.25 -7.58 0.44
C SER A 512 -15.42 -8.49 0.82
N SER A 513 -16.20 -8.05 1.78
CA SER A 513 -17.45 -8.72 2.17
C SER A 513 -18.51 -7.69 2.48
N ALA A 514 -19.76 -7.97 2.16
CA ALA A 514 -20.89 -7.13 2.49
C ALA A 514 -22.08 -8.00 2.88
N THR A 515 -22.74 -7.71 3.99
CA THR A 515 -23.99 -8.36 4.40
C THR A 515 -25.04 -7.28 4.62
N THR A 516 -26.12 -7.31 3.85
CA THR A 516 -27.24 -6.39 3.92
C THR A 516 -28.49 -7.13 4.39
N ARG A 517 -29.07 -6.71 5.50
CA ARG A 517 -30.39 -7.15 5.98
C ARG A 517 -31.40 -6.04 5.73
N THR A 518 -32.54 -6.37 5.16
CA THR A 518 -33.65 -5.44 4.91
C THR A 518 -34.93 -6.03 5.47
N THR A 519 -35.63 -5.28 6.30
CA THR A 519 -36.98 -5.59 6.80
C THR A 519 -37.91 -4.50 6.32
N GLU A 520 -39.00 -4.87 5.66
CA GLU A 520 -40.04 -3.96 5.17
C GLU A 520 -41.39 -4.41 5.71
N THR A 521 -42.08 -3.50 6.39
CA THR A 521 -43.38 -3.74 7.02
C THR A 521 -44.37 -2.72 6.49
N GLU A 522 -45.43 -3.18 5.82
CA GLU A 522 -46.56 -2.35 5.39
C GLU A 522 -47.71 -2.51 6.39
N ARG A 523 -48.38 -1.40 6.71
CA ARG A 523 -49.53 -1.34 7.62
C ARG A 523 -50.69 -0.61 6.97
N ASN A 524 -51.90 -1.10 7.19
CA ASN A 524 -53.13 -0.39 6.80
C ASN A 524 -53.42 0.79 7.74
N ALA A 525 -54.46 1.57 7.45
CA ALA A 525 -54.90 2.72 8.25
C ALA A 525 -55.25 2.38 9.72
N LYS A 526 -55.53 1.11 10.03
CA LYS A 526 -55.79 0.62 11.39
C LYS A 526 -54.50 0.19 12.12
N GLY A 527 -53.34 0.37 11.50
CA GLY A 527 -52.03 -0.05 12.03
C GLY A 527 -51.73 -1.54 11.94
N GLN A 528 -52.60 -2.34 11.31
CA GLN A 528 -52.40 -3.79 11.14
C GLN A 528 -51.41 -4.06 10.01
N VAL A 529 -50.48 -4.99 10.22
CA VAL A 529 -49.47 -5.37 9.22
C VAL A 529 -50.13 -6.13 8.08
N THR A 530 -50.11 -5.58 6.87
CA THR A 530 -50.65 -6.23 5.67
C THR A 530 -49.57 -7.04 4.95
N ARG A 531 -48.31 -6.64 5.10
CA ARG A 531 -47.16 -7.31 4.48
C ARG A 531 -45.91 -7.11 5.31
N GLN A 532 -45.14 -8.18 5.48
CA GLN A 532 -43.79 -8.11 6.03
C GLN A 532 -42.83 -8.87 5.12
N SER A 533 -41.70 -8.27 4.79
CA SER A 533 -40.63 -8.97 4.08
C SER A 533 -39.28 -8.76 4.76
N ASP A 534 -38.55 -9.84 4.92
CA ASP A 534 -37.22 -9.89 5.50
C ASP A 534 -36.27 -10.46 4.43
N THR A 535 -35.22 -9.72 4.08
CA THR A 535 -34.22 -10.11 3.07
C THR A 535 -32.83 -9.99 3.67
N THR A 536 -32.00 -11.02 3.55
CA THR A 536 -30.59 -10.99 3.90
C THR A 536 -29.75 -11.33 2.67
N GLU A 537 -28.94 -10.40 2.21
CA GLU A 537 -27.96 -10.62 1.15
C GLU A 537 -26.56 -10.58 1.75
N SER A 538 -25.73 -11.59 1.49
CA SER A 538 -24.32 -11.64 1.88
C SER A 538 -23.47 -11.90 0.65
N ARG A 539 -22.55 -10.98 0.35
CA ARG A 539 -21.60 -11.06 -0.74
C ARG A 539 -20.18 -11.10 -0.20
N THR A 540 -19.39 -12.06 -0.63
CA THR A 540 -17.95 -12.10 -0.41
C THR A 540 -17.24 -12.06 -1.76
N THR A 541 -16.11 -11.36 -1.83
CA THR A 541 -15.28 -11.28 -3.03
C THR A 541 -13.82 -11.37 -2.62
N ARG A 542 -13.06 -12.25 -3.27
CA ARG A 542 -11.64 -12.50 -3.01
C ARG A 542 -10.88 -12.38 -4.31
N ALA A 543 -9.87 -11.52 -4.34
CA ALA A 543 -8.91 -11.43 -5.43
C ALA A 543 -7.68 -12.26 -5.08
N GLY A 544 -7.44 -13.33 -5.84
CA GLY A 544 -6.28 -14.21 -5.74
C GLY A 544 -5.31 -14.01 -6.91
N LYS A 545 -4.15 -14.69 -6.85
CA LYS A 545 -3.19 -14.72 -7.97
C LYS A 545 -3.81 -15.28 -9.27
N HIS A 546 -4.82 -16.13 -9.13
CA HIS A 546 -5.51 -16.81 -10.24
C HIS A 546 -6.78 -16.08 -10.70
N GLY A 547 -7.04 -14.87 -10.22
CA GLY A 547 -8.19 -14.05 -10.62
C GLY A 547 -9.16 -13.75 -9.48
N THR A 548 -10.43 -13.48 -9.81
CA THR A 548 -11.42 -12.99 -8.84
C THR A 548 -12.51 -14.04 -8.60
N GLU A 549 -12.75 -14.35 -7.34
CA GLU A 549 -13.85 -15.20 -6.91
C GLU A 549 -14.86 -14.35 -6.13
N SER A 550 -16.15 -14.45 -6.47
CA SER A 550 -17.22 -13.82 -5.71
C SER A 550 -18.34 -14.80 -5.40
N ARG A 551 -18.78 -14.83 -4.15
CA ARG A 551 -19.93 -15.63 -3.71
C ARG A 551 -20.98 -14.71 -3.12
N THR A 552 -22.19 -14.76 -3.66
CA THR A 552 -23.37 -14.07 -3.14
C THR A 552 -24.36 -15.10 -2.62
N HIS A 553 -24.86 -14.89 -1.42
CA HIS A 553 -25.93 -15.66 -0.80
C HIS A 553 -27.04 -14.72 -0.41
N GLU A 554 -28.22 -14.90 -0.98
CA GLU A 554 -29.41 -14.10 -0.73
C GLU A 554 -30.48 -15.00 -0.15
N THR A 555 -31.08 -14.61 0.98
CA THR A 555 -32.26 -15.24 1.54
C THR A 555 -33.36 -14.20 1.68
N ARG A 556 -34.58 -14.54 1.31
CA ARG A 556 -35.74 -13.65 1.39
C ARG A 556 -36.96 -14.41 1.88
N THR A 557 -37.58 -13.92 2.93
CA THR A 557 -38.85 -14.40 3.48
C THR A 557 -39.88 -13.28 3.35
N THR A 558 -40.99 -13.54 2.67
CA THR A 558 -42.11 -12.60 2.52
C THR A 558 -43.36 -13.23 3.12
N ARG A 559 -43.98 -12.57 4.09
CA ARG A 559 -45.29 -12.90 4.65
C ARG A 559 -46.30 -11.87 4.18
N GLU A 560 -47.31 -12.32 3.47
CA GLU A 560 -48.38 -11.46 2.96
C GLU A 560 -49.70 -11.91 3.59
N GLN A 561 -50.38 -10.99 4.29
CA GLN A 561 -51.72 -11.22 4.80
C GLN A 561 -52.73 -10.68 3.79
N ARG A 562 -53.49 -11.57 3.16
CA ARG A 562 -54.59 -11.20 2.27
C ARG A 562 -55.91 -11.39 2.98
N ASN A 563 -56.76 -10.38 2.93
CA ASN A 563 -58.18 -10.55 3.23
C ASN A 563 -58.76 -11.46 2.15
N GLY A 564 -59.26 -12.63 2.55
CA GLY A 564 -59.97 -13.51 1.65
C GLY A 564 -61.28 -12.88 1.19
N TRP A 565 -61.84 -13.40 0.09
CA TRP A 565 -63.10 -12.93 -0.47
C TRP A 565 -64.30 -13.13 0.48
N LEU A 566 -64.17 -14.01 1.49
CA LEU A 566 -65.12 -14.16 2.57
C LEU A 566 -64.82 -13.16 3.71
N PRO A 567 -65.81 -12.35 4.14
CA PRO A 567 -65.67 -11.45 5.29
C PRO A 567 -65.14 -12.21 6.52
N GLY A 568 -64.07 -11.69 7.13
CA GLY A 568 -63.45 -12.30 8.32
C GLY A 568 -62.43 -13.40 8.05
N SER A 569 -62.23 -13.85 6.80
CA SER A 569 -61.15 -14.80 6.49
C SER A 569 -59.84 -14.07 6.19
N GLN A 570 -58.81 -14.29 7.00
CA GLN A 570 -57.44 -13.88 6.71
C GLN A 570 -56.65 -15.09 6.19
N ARG A 571 -55.88 -14.89 5.12
CA ARG A 571 -54.98 -15.92 4.56
C ARG A 571 -53.56 -15.38 4.62
N THR A 572 -52.64 -16.15 5.18
CA THR A 572 -51.22 -15.79 5.22
C THR A 572 -50.46 -16.66 4.23
N THR A 573 -49.89 -16.03 3.21
CA THR A 573 -48.95 -16.70 2.30
C THR A 573 -47.54 -16.37 2.73
N THR A 574 -46.73 -17.40 3.01
CA THR A 574 -45.29 -17.25 3.30
C THR A 574 -44.50 -17.73 2.09
N THR A 575 -43.66 -16.87 1.53
CA THR A 575 -42.70 -17.23 0.47
C THR A 575 -41.29 -17.09 0.99
N GLU A 576 -40.56 -18.20 1.06
CA GLU A 576 -39.14 -18.27 1.42
C GLU A 576 -38.33 -18.53 0.15
N SER A 577 -37.27 -17.76 -0.07
CA SER A 577 -36.38 -17.93 -1.20
C SER A 577 -34.94 -17.86 -0.74
N SER A 578 -34.09 -18.70 -1.32
CA SER A 578 -32.65 -18.78 -1.05
C SER A 578 -31.91 -18.91 -2.38
N LYS A 579 -31.05 -17.94 -2.67
CA LYS A 579 -30.25 -17.89 -3.89
C LYS A 579 -28.77 -17.86 -3.53
N ILE A 580 -27.98 -18.73 -4.16
CA ILE A 580 -26.52 -18.78 -4.05
C ILE A 580 -25.96 -18.55 -5.44
N THR A 581 -25.20 -17.48 -5.63
CA THR A 581 -24.44 -17.22 -6.84
C THR A 581 -22.95 -17.35 -6.54
N HIS A 582 -22.24 -18.18 -7.28
CA HIS A 582 -20.79 -18.30 -7.20
C HIS A 582 -20.22 -17.95 -8.57
N SER A 583 -19.35 -16.95 -8.63
CA SER A 583 -18.69 -16.52 -9.85
C SER A 583 -17.18 -16.57 -9.68
N GLN A 584 -16.50 -17.24 -10.60
CA GLN A 584 -15.05 -17.34 -10.65
C GLN A 584 -14.55 -16.82 -11.99
N GLU A 585 -13.56 -15.94 -11.97
CA GLU A 585 -12.90 -15.41 -13.16
C GLU A 585 -11.41 -15.75 -13.12
N GLN A 586 -10.93 -16.51 -14.11
CA GLN A 586 -9.54 -16.94 -14.24
C GLN A 586 -9.14 -17.00 -15.71
N GLY A 587 -8.08 -16.29 -16.09
CA GLY A 587 -7.50 -16.36 -17.43
C GLY A 587 -8.46 -16.00 -18.58
N GLY A 588 -9.34 -15.01 -18.39
CA GLY A 588 -10.34 -14.61 -19.40
C GLY A 588 -11.57 -15.52 -19.48
N VAL A 589 -11.66 -16.54 -18.60
CA VAL A 589 -12.84 -17.40 -18.46
C VAL A 589 -13.59 -16.99 -17.19
N LYS A 590 -14.89 -16.69 -17.33
CA LYS A 590 -15.80 -16.40 -16.22
C LYS A 590 -16.83 -17.52 -16.11
N ARG A 591 -16.82 -18.24 -14.99
CA ARG A 591 -17.84 -19.23 -14.65
C ARG A 591 -18.76 -18.65 -13.58
N THR A 592 -20.07 -18.79 -13.75
CA THR A 592 -21.08 -18.36 -12.80
C THR A 592 -22.07 -19.50 -12.59
N THR A 593 -22.15 -20.03 -11.38
CA THR A 593 -23.18 -20.99 -10.97
C THR A 593 -24.16 -20.29 -10.05
N GLU A 594 -25.45 -20.44 -10.31
CA GLU A 594 -26.54 -19.86 -9.52
C GLU A 594 -27.53 -20.96 -9.14
N SER A 595 -27.78 -21.13 -7.86
CA SER A 595 -28.79 -22.06 -7.32
C SER A 595 -29.82 -21.25 -6.54
N GLU A 596 -31.08 -21.30 -6.94
CA GLU A 596 -32.21 -20.61 -6.33
C GLU A 596 -33.25 -21.64 -5.88
N THR A 597 -33.72 -21.57 -4.64
CA THR A 597 -34.81 -22.37 -4.11
C THR A 597 -35.88 -21.43 -3.57
N THR A 598 -37.12 -21.59 -4.02
CA THR A 598 -38.28 -20.80 -3.59
C THR A 598 -39.37 -21.73 -3.09
N THR A 599 -39.75 -21.61 -1.82
CA THR A 599 -40.82 -22.35 -1.16
C THR A 599 -41.97 -21.40 -0.86
N THR A 600 -43.16 -21.69 -1.37
CA THR A 600 -44.39 -20.97 -1.02
C THR A 600 -45.30 -21.87 -0.20
N SER A 601 -45.66 -21.43 0.99
CA SER A 601 -46.56 -22.11 1.92
C SER A 601 -47.79 -21.27 2.21
N ASP A 602 -48.95 -21.91 2.20
CA ASP A 602 -50.26 -21.29 2.49
C ASP A 602 -50.84 -21.90 3.77
N ASP A 603 -51.00 -21.06 4.80
CA ASP A 603 -51.41 -21.46 6.15
C ASP A 603 -52.78 -22.15 6.19
N ARG A 604 -53.71 -21.70 5.35
CA ARG A 604 -55.09 -22.21 5.33
C ARG A 604 -55.24 -23.55 4.62
N SER A 605 -54.47 -23.78 3.55
CA SER A 605 -54.57 -25.02 2.77
C SER A 605 -53.53 -26.06 3.15
N GLY A 606 -52.52 -25.69 3.95
CA GLY A 606 -51.35 -26.52 4.25
C GLY A 606 -50.50 -26.84 3.02
N ARG A 607 -50.80 -26.23 1.85
CA ARG A 607 -50.11 -26.54 0.60
C ARG A 607 -48.77 -25.84 0.57
N GLN A 608 -47.73 -26.62 0.28
CA GLN A 608 -46.38 -26.16 0.05
C GLN A 608 -45.98 -26.45 -1.39
N THR A 609 -45.41 -25.46 -2.08
CA THR A 609 -44.80 -25.63 -3.40
C THR A 609 -43.35 -25.18 -3.36
N THR A 610 -42.42 -26.05 -3.72
CA THR A 610 -40.98 -25.77 -3.73
C THR A 610 -40.48 -25.77 -5.19
N THR A 611 -39.92 -24.65 -5.63
CA THR A 611 -39.27 -24.54 -6.95
C THR A 611 -37.78 -24.35 -6.76
N ARG A 612 -36.97 -25.25 -7.31
CA ARG A 612 -35.51 -25.17 -7.34
C ARG A 612 -35.03 -24.88 -8.76
N ARG A 613 -34.24 -23.82 -8.95
CA ARG A 613 -33.62 -23.44 -10.21
C ARG A 613 -32.11 -23.45 -10.05
N ASP A 614 -31.43 -24.34 -10.76
CA ASP A 614 -29.97 -24.40 -10.84
C ASP A 614 -29.53 -23.93 -12.23
N SER A 615 -28.67 -22.93 -12.32
CA SER A 615 -28.10 -22.46 -13.57
C SER A 615 -26.59 -22.37 -13.54
N SER A 616 -25.95 -22.74 -14.65
CA SER A 616 -24.51 -22.62 -14.86
C SER A 616 -24.27 -21.84 -16.13
N THR A 617 -23.50 -20.77 -16.02
CA THR A 617 -23.09 -19.90 -17.12
C THR A 617 -21.57 -19.91 -17.23
N THR A 618 -21.04 -20.23 -18.40
CA THR A 618 -19.61 -20.13 -18.70
C THR A 618 -19.41 -19.14 -19.83
N GLY A 619 -18.76 -18.01 -19.51
CA GLY A 619 -18.25 -17.04 -20.45
C GLY A 619 -16.77 -17.29 -20.72
N THR A 620 -16.36 -17.31 -21.98
CA THR A 620 -14.96 -17.35 -22.39
C THR A 620 -14.69 -16.18 -23.31
N ARG A 621 -13.57 -15.47 -23.10
CA ARG A 621 -13.08 -14.46 -24.02
C ARG A 621 -11.84 -14.99 -24.73
N ASP A 622 -11.86 -15.04 -26.05
CA ASP A 622 -10.69 -15.46 -26.83
C ASP A 622 -9.64 -14.32 -26.94
N ALA A 623 -8.48 -14.63 -27.51
CA ALA A 623 -7.38 -13.66 -27.71
C ALA A 623 -7.79 -12.48 -28.61
N GLU A 624 -8.84 -12.65 -29.42
CA GLU A 624 -9.41 -11.65 -30.32
C GLU A 624 -10.50 -10.81 -29.65
N GLY A 625 -10.79 -11.06 -28.36
CA GLY A 625 -11.78 -10.34 -27.57
C GLY A 625 -13.23 -10.79 -27.78
N ARG A 626 -13.50 -11.88 -28.52
CA ARG A 626 -14.86 -12.40 -28.71
C ARG A 626 -15.32 -13.14 -27.47
N GLU A 627 -16.56 -12.88 -27.07
CA GLU A 627 -17.18 -13.56 -25.93
C GLU A 627 -18.09 -14.69 -26.39
N THR A 628 -17.84 -15.89 -25.87
CA THR A 628 -18.74 -17.04 -26.00
C THR A 628 -19.36 -17.34 -24.64
N THR A 629 -20.69 -17.32 -24.55
CA THR A 629 -21.46 -17.62 -23.35
C THR A 629 -22.29 -18.89 -23.56
N ARG A 630 -22.07 -19.89 -22.68
CA ARG A 630 -22.94 -21.07 -22.54
C ARG A 630 -23.74 -20.95 -21.26
N ARG A 631 -25.06 -21.11 -21.31
CA ARG A 631 -25.93 -21.14 -20.13
C ARG A 631 -26.81 -22.38 -20.14
N VAL A 632 -26.79 -23.12 -19.04
CA VAL A 632 -27.70 -24.25 -18.77
C VAL A 632 -28.52 -23.89 -17.55
N THR A 633 -29.85 -24.03 -17.60
CA THR A 633 -30.75 -23.80 -16.47
C THR A 633 -31.66 -25.00 -16.29
N THR A 634 -31.65 -25.60 -15.10
CA THR A 634 -32.57 -26.67 -14.70
C THR A 634 -33.55 -26.11 -13.68
N THR A 635 -34.84 -26.21 -13.93
CA THR A 635 -35.91 -25.84 -12.98
C THR A 635 -36.66 -27.11 -12.56
N THR A 636 -36.73 -27.38 -11.27
CA THR A 636 -37.50 -28.48 -10.68
C THR A 636 -38.58 -27.88 -9.80
N THR A 637 -39.85 -28.21 -10.04
CA THR A 637 -40.98 -27.76 -9.21
C THR A 637 -41.62 -28.98 -8.55
N GLU A 638 -41.69 -28.95 -7.23
CA GLU A 638 -42.33 -29.95 -6.38
C GLU A 638 -43.57 -29.31 -5.75
N GLY A 639 -44.75 -29.69 -6.23
CA GLY A 639 -46.04 -29.33 -5.67
C GLY A 639 -46.72 -30.53 -5.03
N PRO A 640 -47.83 -30.33 -4.28
CA PRO A 640 -48.48 -31.38 -3.49
C PRO A 640 -49.01 -32.56 -4.33
N TRP A 641 -49.18 -32.39 -5.65
CA TRP A 641 -49.71 -33.42 -6.54
C TRP A 641 -48.91 -33.58 -7.85
N SER A 642 -47.72 -32.97 -7.94
CA SER A 642 -46.92 -33.01 -9.17
C SER A 642 -45.46 -32.67 -8.93
N LYS A 643 -44.55 -33.42 -9.56
CA LYS A 643 -43.14 -33.08 -9.69
C LYS A 643 -42.81 -32.85 -11.16
N SER A 644 -42.29 -31.68 -11.51
CA SER A 644 -41.84 -31.35 -12.86
C SER A 644 -40.36 -30.97 -12.86
N ARG A 645 -39.66 -31.28 -13.96
CA ARG A 645 -38.28 -30.87 -14.20
C ARG A 645 -38.14 -30.42 -15.64
N GLU A 646 -37.62 -29.22 -15.84
CA GLU A 646 -37.35 -28.60 -17.14
C GLU A 646 -35.88 -28.20 -17.22
N THR A 647 -35.17 -28.57 -18.29
CA THR A 647 -33.78 -28.16 -18.52
C THR A 647 -33.67 -27.39 -19.82
N THR A 648 -33.22 -26.15 -19.77
CA THR A 648 -33.03 -25.27 -20.93
C THR A 648 -31.54 -24.97 -21.12
N GLY A 649 -31.04 -25.16 -22.34
CA GLY A 649 -29.67 -24.80 -22.75
C GLY A 649 -29.70 -23.64 -23.74
N SER A 650 -28.76 -22.72 -23.64
CA SER A 650 -28.55 -21.65 -24.63
C SER A 650 -27.06 -21.42 -24.88
N TYR A 651 -26.74 -21.09 -26.13
CA TYR A 651 -25.40 -20.77 -26.60
C TYR A 651 -25.46 -19.44 -27.33
N ALA A 652 -24.63 -18.49 -26.91
CA ALA A 652 -24.49 -17.19 -27.57
C ALA A 652 -23.01 -16.91 -27.83
N ARG A 653 -22.68 -16.55 -29.07
CA ARG A 653 -21.34 -16.09 -29.48
C ARG A 653 -21.49 -14.68 -30.03
N ASN A 654 -20.81 -13.71 -29.43
CA ASN A 654 -20.78 -12.37 -29.99
C ASN A 654 -19.90 -12.37 -31.24
N LEU A 655 -20.48 -11.99 -32.38
CA LEU A 655 -19.72 -11.68 -33.60
C LEU A 655 -18.89 -10.40 -33.36
N LYS A 656 -17.77 -10.28 -34.07
CA LYS A 656 -16.75 -9.25 -33.86
C LYS A 656 -17.35 -7.83 -33.89
N PRO A 657 -16.96 -6.90 -33.00
CA PRO A 657 -17.26 -5.48 -33.16
C PRO A 657 -16.45 -4.94 -34.35
N GLY A 658 -17.10 -4.71 -35.50
CA GLY A 658 -16.48 -4.22 -36.75
C GLY A 658 -16.36 -5.26 -37.86
N GLY A 659 -17.45 -5.96 -38.19
CA GLY A 659 -17.51 -6.89 -39.32
C GLY A 659 -17.18 -6.23 -40.67
N ASP A 660 -16.62 -7.06 -41.56
CA ASP A 660 -16.32 -6.75 -42.96
C ASP A 660 -17.57 -6.15 -43.66
N PRO A 661 -17.48 -5.02 -44.39
CA PRO A 661 -18.60 -4.46 -45.16
C PRO A 661 -19.16 -5.41 -46.23
N ASN A 662 -18.57 -6.60 -46.44
CA ASN A 662 -19.07 -7.64 -47.33
C ASN A 662 -19.84 -8.78 -46.63
N GLU A 663 -20.12 -8.71 -45.32
CA GLU A 663 -21.08 -9.63 -44.71
C GLU A 663 -22.53 -9.29 -45.15
N PRO A 664 -23.35 -10.28 -45.53
CA PRO A 664 -24.69 -10.04 -46.07
C PRO A 664 -25.59 -9.28 -45.08
N ASN A 665 -26.39 -8.35 -45.62
CA ASN A 665 -27.23 -7.41 -44.88
C ASN A 665 -28.15 -8.09 -43.83
N GLU A 666 -28.38 -7.38 -42.71
CA GLU A 666 -29.41 -7.71 -41.71
C GLU A 666 -30.77 -7.95 -42.38
N GLY A 667 -31.10 -9.23 -42.56
CA GLY A 667 -32.29 -9.70 -43.27
C GLY A 667 -32.26 -11.20 -43.53
N GLU A 668 -31.07 -11.78 -43.73
CA GLU A 668 -30.88 -13.23 -43.76
C GLU A 668 -30.60 -13.77 -42.35
N ARG A 669 -31.69 -14.12 -41.65
CA ARG A 669 -31.66 -14.70 -40.30
C ARG A 669 -30.83 -16.00 -40.27
N ILE A 670 -29.62 -15.92 -39.70
CA ILE A 670 -29.02 -17.07 -39.01
C ILE A 670 -29.99 -17.42 -37.87
N GLY A 671 -30.52 -18.65 -37.92
CA GLY A 671 -31.67 -19.09 -37.14
C GLY A 671 -31.53 -18.85 -35.64
N ASP A 672 -32.68 -18.58 -35.01
CA ASP A 672 -32.81 -18.60 -33.55
C ASP A 672 -32.10 -19.83 -32.97
N PRO A 673 -31.38 -19.69 -31.84
CA PRO A 673 -30.68 -20.81 -31.22
C PRO A 673 -31.66 -21.96 -31.02
N THR A 674 -31.30 -23.15 -31.52
CA THR A 674 -32.11 -24.36 -31.39
C THR A 674 -32.49 -24.58 -29.93
N LYS A 675 -33.76 -24.35 -29.60
CA LYS A 675 -34.30 -24.63 -28.26
C LYS A 675 -34.55 -26.13 -28.18
N PHE A 676 -33.70 -26.84 -27.45
CA PHE A 676 -33.98 -28.21 -27.05
C PHE A 676 -34.89 -28.16 -25.82
N ASN A 677 -36.06 -28.80 -25.90
CA ASN A 677 -36.98 -28.94 -24.78
C ASN A 677 -37.12 -30.43 -24.47
N VAL A 678 -36.86 -30.81 -23.22
CA VAL A 678 -37.02 -32.19 -22.72
C VAL A 678 -38.10 -32.16 -21.66
N LYS A 679 -39.25 -32.76 -21.97
CA LYS A 679 -40.40 -32.84 -21.06
C LYS A 679 -40.52 -34.27 -20.56
N ILE A 680 -40.51 -34.45 -19.24
CA ILE A 680 -40.81 -35.74 -18.60
C ILE A 680 -42.27 -35.69 -18.15
N ALA A 681 -43.16 -36.39 -18.85
CA ALA A 681 -44.55 -36.54 -18.43
C ALA A 681 -44.66 -37.67 -17.40
N GLY A 682 -45.31 -37.40 -16.26
CA GLY A 682 -45.30 -38.28 -15.09
C GLY A 682 -45.90 -39.68 -15.30
N GLY A 683 -45.27 -40.68 -14.67
CA GLY A 683 -45.87 -41.99 -14.41
C GLY A 683 -46.48 -42.03 -13.01
N LYS A 684 -47.59 -42.75 -12.85
CA LYS A 684 -48.21 -43.04 -11.54
C LYS A 684 -47.25 -43.95 -10.75
N LEU A 685 -46.88 -43.55 -9.52
CA LEU A 685 -46.29 -44.48 -8.54
C LEU A 685 -47.42 -45.22 -7.83
N PHE A 686 -47.23 -46.53 -7.63
CA PHE A 686 -48.16 -47.47 -6.99
C PHE A 686 -48.54 -47.05 -5.56
N GLU A 687 -49.74 -47.47 -5.15
CA GLU A 687 -50.23 -47.38 -3.77
C GLU A 687 -49.35 -48.19 -2.80
N PRO A 688 -49.16 -47.74 -1.54
CA PRO A 688 -48.37 -48.47 -0.57
C PRO A 688 -49.09 -49.75 -0.11
N VAL A 689 -48.38 -50.88 -0.08
CA VAL A 689 -48.86 -52.08 0.62
C VAL A 689 -48.30 -52.06 2.04
N ASP A 690 -49.18 -51.90 3.02
CA ASP A 690 -48.94 -52.20 4.43
C ASP A 690 -48.76 -53.71 4.60
N VAL A 691 -47.60 -54.16 5.12
CA VAL A 691 -47.51 -55.36 5.95
C VAL A 691 -46.46 -55.12 7.04
N ALA A 692 -46.94 -54.79 8.24
CA ALA A 692 -46.25 -55.11 9.46
C ALA A 692 -46.49 -56.59 9.78
N ASP A 693 -45.48 -57.32 10.27
CA ASP A 693 -45.68 -58.24 11.39
C ASP A 693 -44.37 -58.72 12.02
N LYS A 694 -44.26 -58.41 13.33
CA LYS A 694 -43.35 -58.97 14.37
C LYS A 694 -41.88 -58.52 14.25
N THR A 695 -41.29 -57.90 15.27
CA THR A 695 -41.12 -58.48 16.60
C THR A 695 -40.92 -57.41 17.70
N ALA A 696 -41.39 -57.80 18.88
CA ALA A 696 -41.47 -57.15 20.19
C ALA A 696 -40.36 -56.19 20.66
N ALA A 697 -40.81 -55.25 21.49
CA ALA A 697 -40.03 -54.36 22.34
C ALA A 697 -39.42 -55.07 23.56
N THR A 698 -38.29 -54.55 24.05
CA THR A 698 -38.08 -54.38 25.50
C THR A 698 -37.15 -53.21 25.83
N SER A 699 -37.55 -52.52 26.89
CA SER A 699 -36.99 -51.37 27.60
C SER A 699 -35.64 -51.58 28.29
N GLY A 700 -34.91 -50.49 28.56
CA GLY A 700 -33.93 -50.45 29.65
C GLY A 700 -33.07 -49.18 29.68
N ALA A 701 -33.30 -48.33 30.68
CA ALA A 701 -32.44 -47.21 31.03
C ALA A 701 -31.10 -47.70 31.65
N GLY A 702 -30.02 -46.94 31.47
CA GLY A 702 -28.75 -47.22 32.15
C GLY A 702 -27.60 -46.33 31.68
N GLN A 703 -27.24 -45.36 32.50
CA GLN A 703 -26.05 -44.52 32.44
C GLN A 703 -24.81 -45.34 32.87
N THR A 704 -23.65 -45.19 32.22
CA THR A 704 -22.31 -45.02 32.85
C THR A 704 -21.16 -45.02 31.84
N ASP A 705 -20.12 -44.28 32.23
CA ASP A 705 -18.82 -44.09 31.60
C ASP A 705 -18.00 -45.38 31.41
N SER A 706 -17.10 -45.33 30.43
CA SER A 706 -15.80 -46.02 30.28
C SER A 706 -15.63 -46.75 28.94
N GLY A 707 -14.45 -46.55 28.35
CA GLY A 707 -14.15 -46.82 26.95
C GLY A 707 -14.04 -48.29 26.54
N GLY A 708 -13.92 -48.46 25.22
CA GLY A 708 -13.61 -49.72 24.57
C GLY A 708 -14.13 -49.72 23.14
N ASP A 709 -13.25 -49.41 22.17
CA ASP A 709 -13.48 -49.67 20.75
C ASP A 709 -13.76 -51.16 20.52
N TYR A 710 -14.83 -51.49 19.79
CA TYR A 710 -14.88 -52.56 18.79
C TYR A 710 -16.03 -52.27 17.81
N GLY A 711 -15.71 -52.32 16.51
CA GLY A 711 -16.61 -51.92 15.42
C GLY A 711 -17.69 -52.94 15.08
N TYR A 712 -18.72 -52.48 14.36
CA TYR A 712 -19.59 -53.31 13.52
C TYR A 712 -20.08 -52.54 12.29
N ASP A 713 -20.13 -53.29 11.19
CA ASP A 713 -20.63 -52.96 9.87
C ASP A 713 -22.10 -52.53 9.87
N ALA A 714 -22.41 -51.43 9.18
CA ALA A 714 -23.77 -51.10 8.76
C ALA A 714 -23.97 -51.53 7.31
N GLN A 715 -24.61 -52.70 7.12
CA GLN A 715 -25.21 -53.08 5.83
C GLN A 715 -26.37 -52.12 5.51
N VAL A 716 -26.21 -51.30 4.47
CA VAL A 716 -27.34 -50.66 3.81
C VAL A 716 -27.89 -51.65 2.77
N GLN A 717 -29.00 -52.31 3.09
CA GLN A 717 -29.81 -53.01 2.10
C GLN A 717 -30.42 -51.97 1.14
N THR A 718 -30.11 -52.11 -0.15
CA THR A 718 -30.75 -51.34 -1.21
C THR A 718 -31.99 -52.09 -1.69
N GLY A 719 -33.18 -51.57 -1.36
CA GLY A 719 -34.42 -52.00 -2.00
C GLY A 719 -34.45 -51.55 -3.46
N GLN A 720 -34.63 -52.48 -4.39
CA GLN A 720 -34.82 -52.22 -5.82
C GLN A 720 -36.18 -51.57 -6.06
N TYR A 721 -36.19 -50.41 -6.72
CA TYR A 721 -37.38 -49.84 -7.33
C TYR A 721 -37.06 -49.49 -8.80
N GLY A 722 -37.69 -50.20 -9.73
CA GLY A 722 -37.67 -49.85 -11.15
C GLY A 722 -38.75 -48.81 -11.45
N ALA A 723 -38.38 -47.73 -12.14
CA ALA A 723 -39.33 -46.76 -12.68
C ALA A 723 -39.20 -46.72 -14.20
N THR A 724 -40.28 -47.04 -14.91
CA THR A 724 -40.40 -46.82 -16.36
C THR A 724 -41.05 -45.47 -16.61
N GLY A 725 -40.43 -44.62 -17.44
CA GLY A 725 -41.00 -43.35 -17.89
C GLY A 725 -40.72 -43.11 -19.37
N THR A 726 -41.68 -42.50 -20.07
CA THR A 726 -41.56 -42.06 -21.46
C THR A 726 -40.89 -40.69 -21.55
N TRP A 727 -39.92 -40.56 -22.44
CA TRP A 727 -39.17 -39.31 -22.67
C TRP A 727 -39.65 -38.69 -23.98
N GLU A 728 -39.98 -37.40 -23.96
CA GLU A 728 -40.23 -36.63 -25.18
C GLU A 728 -39.09 -35.62 -25.37
N VAL A 729 -38.32 -35.79 -26.45
CA VAL A 729 -37.30 -34.83 -26.90
C VAL A 729 -37.81 -34.21 -28.19
N THR A 730 -38.15 -32.92 -28.16
CA THR A 730 -38.61 -32.21 -29.35
C THR A 730 -37.50 -31.27 -29.83
N ALA A 731 -37.07 -31.45 -31.08
CA ALA A 731 -36.15 -30.55 -31.77
C ALA A 731 -36.88 -29.92 -32.97
N ASN A 732 -37.25 -28.64 -32.87
CA ASN A 732 -37.95 -27.94 -33.96
C ASN A 732 -36.96 -27.40 -34.99
N GLN A 733 -36.75 -28.14 -36.08
CA GLN A 733 -36.37 -27.57 -37.37
C GLN A 733 -37.33 -28.09 -38.44
N ARG A 734 -37.95 -27.16 -39.18
CA ARG A 734 -38.75 -27.36 -40.40
C ARG A 734 -39.30 -28.80 -40.59
N GLY A 735 -40.33 -29.16 -39.81
CA GLY A 735 -41.21 -30.30 -40.13
C GLY A 735 -40.68 -31.71 -39.83
N ALA A 736 -39.52 -31.88 -39.19
CA ALA A 736 -39.06 -33.21 -38.76
C ALA A 736 -39.43 -33.49 -37.30
N HIS A 737 -40.43 -34.35 -37.08
CA HIS A 737 -40.71 -34.97 -35.78
C HIS A 737 -39.88 -36.25 -35.66
N VAL A 738 -38.94 -36.30 -34.72
CA VAL A 738 -38.24 -37.52 -34.35
C VAL A 738 -38.65 -37.90 -32.93
N LYS A 739 -39.44 -38.98 -32.81
CA LYS A 739 -39.78 -39.61 -31.53
C LYS A 739 -38.83 -40.80 -31.32
N ILE A 740 -38.11 -40.83 -30.21
CA ILE A 740 -37.27 -41.97 -29.83
C ILE A 740 -37.83 -42.50 -28.52
N ASP A 741 -38.37 -43.73 -28.55
CA ASP A 741 -38.78 -44.46 -27.36
C ASP A 741 -37.58 -45.30 -26.88
N THR A 742 -37.04 -44.99 -25.70
CA THR A 742 -36.00 -45.81 -25.05
C THR A 742 -36.50 -46.29 -23.69
N SER A 743 -36.57 -47.60 -23.51
CA SER A 743 -36.60 -48.24 -22.19
C SER A 743 -35.16 -48.55 -21.76
N ALA A 744 -34.84 -48.29 -20.49
CA ALA A 744 -33.56 -48.66 -19.91
C ALA A 744 -33.81 -49.26 -18.52
N GLU A 745 -33.34 -50.48 -18.32
CA GLU A 745 -33.17 -51.07 -16.98
C GLU A 745 -31.76 -50.72 -16.48
N VAL A 746 -31.66 -50.33 -15.21
CA VAL A 746 -30.38 -50.00 -14.57
C VAL A 746 -30.10 -51.03 -13.48
N ASN A 747 -29.02 -51.80 -13.65
CA ASN A 747 -28.33 -52.49 -12.57
C ASN A 747 -27.00 -51.76 -12.25
N ALA A 748 -26.59 -51.83 -10.99
CA ALA A 748 -25.60 -50.98 -10.37
C ALA A 748 -24.20 -50.98 -11.05
N VAL A 749 -23.62 -49.77 -11.14
CA VAL A 749 -22.18 -49.43 -11.34
C VAL A 749 -21.51 -49.91 -12.65
N LYS A 750 -21.88 -49.32 -13.79
CA LYS A 750 -20.96 -48.89 -14.89
C LYS A 750 -21.75 -48.14 -15.96
N LEU A 751 -21.32 -46.92 -16.33
CA LEU A 751 -21.82 -46.23 -17.52
C LEU A 751 -20.69 -46.18 -18.55
N THR A 752 -20.85 -46.91 -19.65
CA THR A 752 -19.93 -46.87 -20.80
C THR A 752 -20.70 -46.25 -21.96
N ALA A 753 -20.24 -45.11 -22.48
CA ALA A 753 -20.79 -44.52 -23.69
C ALA A 753 -19.76 -44.69 -24.81
N THR A 754 -20.12 -45.44 -25.85
CA THR A 754 -19.32 -45.60 -27.07
C THR A 754 -20.04 -44.84 -28.18
N GLY A 755 -19.41 -43.79 -28.69
CA GLY A 755 -19.88 -43.08 -29.87
C GLY A 755 -18.84 -43.20 -30.98
N SER A 756 -19.27 -43.63 -32.16
CA SER A 756 -18.49 -43.56 -33.39
C SER A 756 -19.24 -42.69 -34.39
N ALA A 757 -18.54 -41.78 -35.04
CA ALA A 757 -19.06 -41.00 -36.16
C ALA A 757 -18.11 -41.21 -37.33
N GLU A 758 -18.63 -41.71 -38.44
CA GLU A 758 -17.93 -41.76 -39.71
C GLU A 758 -18.42 -40.60 -40.58
N GLN A 759 -17.51 -39.87 -41.21
CA GLN A 759 -17.85 -38.88 -42.21
C GLN A 759 -16.99 -39.13 -43.45
N LYS A 760 -17.65 -39.34 -44.59
CA LYS A 760 -16.99 -39.41 -45.90
C LYS A 760 -16.85 -38.00 -46.48
N LEU A 761 -15.65 -37.69 -46.96
CA LEU A 761 -15.36 -36.51 -47.78
C LEU A 761 -14.58 -37.02 -49.01
N GLY A 762 -15.30 -37.35 -50.07
CA GLY A 762 -14.75 -38.02 -51.26
C GLY A 762 -14.37 -39.49 -51.01
N ASP A 763 -13.34 -39.99 -51.70
CA ASP A 763 -12.87 -41.39 -51.64
C ASP A 763 -11.96 -41.72 -50.43
N ALA A 764 -11.94 -40.88 -49.40
CA ALA A 764 -11.20 -41.15 -48.16
C ALA A 764 -12.13 -41.18 -46.94
N THR A 765 -11.92 -42.18 -46.08
CA THR A 765 -12.59 -42.36 -44.78
C THR A 765 -11.62 -41.93 -43.67
N VAL A 766 -12.00 -40.95 -42.85
CA VAL A 766 -11.29 -40.61 -41.61
C VAL A 766 -12.21 -40.92 -40.42
N GLY A 767 -11.85 -41.93 -39.64
CA GLY A 767 -12.55 -42.31 -38.42
C GLY A 767 -11.78 -41.88 -37.17
N ALA A 768 -12.50 -41.33 -36.19
CA ALA A 768 -11.98 -41.13 -34.84
C ALA A 768 -12.89 -41.86 -33.83
N LYS A 769 -12.29 -42.75 -33.03
CA LYS A 769 -12.96 -43.45 -31.94
C LYS A 769 -12.64 -42.74 -30.63
N VAL A 770 -13.66 -42.30 -29.90
CA VAL A 770 -13.49 -41.76 -28.53
C VAL A 770 -14.21 -42.69 -27.57
N THR A 771 -13.48 -43.21 -26.59
CA THR A 771 -14.04 -43.98 -25.47
C THR A 771 -13.80 -43.17 -24.20
N ALA A 772 -14.87 -42.76 -23.51
CA ALA A 772 -14.76 -42.06 -22.23
C ALA A 772 -15.36 -42.94 -21.14
N THR A 773 -14.56 -43.27 -20.13
CA THR A 773 -15.00 -43.97 -18.91
C THR A 773 -14.76 -43.04 -17.73
N ALA A 774 -15.80 -42.72 -16.96
CA ALA A 774 -15.67 -41.93 -15.73
C ALA A 774 -16.11 -42.78 -14.52
N LYS A 775 -15.21 -42.96 -13.55
CA LYS A 775 -15.52 -43.45 -12.20
C LYS A 775 -15.59 -42.24 -11.26
N VAL A 776 -16.57 -42.23 -10.36
CA VAL A 776 -16.76 -41.17 -9.36
C VAL A 776 -16.30 -41.70 -7.99
N GLY A 777 -15.31 -41.03 -7.40
CA GLY A 777 -14.87 -41.21 -6.02
C GLY A 777 -13.42 -40.73 -5.80
N ALA A 778 -13.25 -39.66 -5.01
CA ALA A 778 -12.00 -39.03 -4.56
C ALA A 778 -11.22 -38.16 -5.59
N GLU A 779 -10.95 -36.91 -5.22
CA GLU A 779 -10.11 -35.96 -5.95
C GLU A 779 -8.64 -36.40 -5.90
N GLY A 780 -8.21 -37.15 -6.90
CA GLY A 780 -6.80 -37.38 -7.23
C GLY A 780 -6.26 -36.26 -8.11
N LYS A 781 -5.16 -35.63 -7.66
CA LYS A 781 -4.36 -34.70 -8.45
C LYS A 781 -3.48 -35.50 -9.41
N VAL A 782 -3.66 -35.28 -10.71
CA VAL A 782 -2.78 -35.83 -11.76
C VAL A 782 -1.61 -34.87 -11.97
N THR A 783 -0.39 -35.36 -11.76
CA THR A 783 0.85 -34.79 -12.29
C THR A 783 1.21 -35.50 -13.60
N THR A 784 1.57 -34.73 -14.62
CA THR A 784 2.30 -35.22 -15.79
C THR A 784 3.54 -34.35 -15.99
N GLU A 785 4.71 -34.98 -15.96
CA GLU A 785 5.97 -34.43 -16.47
C GLU A 785 6.11 -34.74 -17.96
N GLY A 786 6.70 -33.80 -18.69
CA GLY A 786 7.14 -33.92 -20.07
C GLY A 786 7.89 -32.64 -20.49
N HIS A 787 9.19 -32.78 -20.75
CA HIS A 787 10.15 -31.68 -20.94
C HIS A 787 10.30 -31.19 -22.39
N LEU A 788 10.90 -29.98 -22.50
CA LEU A 788 11.66 -29.30 -23.57
C LEU A 788 10.96 -28.31 -24.51
N GLY A 789 11.41 -27.04 -24.41
CA GLY A 789 11.24 -25.95 -25.37
C GLY A 789 11.58 -24.59 -24.75
N ALA A 790 12.62 -23.92 -25.25
CA ALA A 790 13.25 -22.73 -24.68
C ALA A 790 12.31 -21.49 -24.60
N ASP A 791 12.63 -20.61 -23.63
CA ASP A 791 12.03 -19.30 -23.34
C ASP A 791 10.77 -19.28 -22.46
N ARG A 792 10.96 -19.25 -21.12
CA ARG A 792 10.39 -18.21 -20.25
C ARG A 792 10.76 -18.37 -18.76
N VAL A 793 10.96 -17.22 -18.14
CA VAL A 793 11.32 -16.97 -16.74
C VAL A 793 10.13 -17.22 -15.80
N ALA A 794 10.36 -18.00 -14.74
CA ALA A 794 9.45 -18.15 -13.62
C ALA A 794 9.77 -17.10 -12.53
N THR A 795 8.81 -16.26 -12.17
CA THR A 795 8.92 -15.34 -11.03
C THR A 795 8.07 -15.85 -9.86
N SER A 796 8.72 -16.16 -8.74
CA SER A 796 8.06 -16.36 -7.44
C SER A 796 7.89 -15.00 -6.75
N LEU A 797 6.77 -14.82 -6.03
CA LEU A 797 6.49 -13.57 -5.31
C LEU A 797 5.82 -13.88 -3.97
N GLU A 798 6.61 -13.68 -2.91
CA GLU A 798 6.26 -13.73 -1.49
C GLU A 798 5.79 -12.35 -1.04
N ALA A 799 4.68 -12.26 -0.31
CA ALA A 799 4.08 -10.99 0.10
C ALA A 799 4.54 -10.60 1.52
N LYS A 800 5.30 -9.50 1.65
CA LYS A 800 5.65 -8.87 2.94
C LYS A 800 4.58 -7.83 3.34
N VAL A 801 4.21 -7.81 4.62
CA VAL A 801 3.29 -6.85 5.26
C VAL A 801 4.13 -5.79 5.98
N PHE A 802 3.88 -4.50 5.71
CA PHE A 802 4.46 -3.35 6.40
C PHE A 802 3.38 -2.54 7.12
N ILE A 803 3.72 -1.91 8.25
CA ILE A 803 2.88 -1.03 9.08
C ILE A 803 3.58 0.31 9.22
N GLY A 804 2.87 1.42 8.93
CA GLY A 804 3.27 2.77 9.34
C GLY A 804 2.84 3.86 8.35
N GLY A 805 1.99 4.81 8.79
CA GLY A 805 1.61 5.99 8.03
C GLY A 805 1.21 7.15 8.95
N LYS A 806 1.85 8.30 8.76
CA LYS A 806 1.60 9.62 9.40
C LYS A 806 0.64 10.44 8.52
N ALA A 807 -0.15 11.34 9.10
CA ALA A 807 -0.99 12.29 8.36
C ALA A 807 -0.94 13.68 9.03
N GLU A 808 -0.89 14.74 8.22
CA GLU A 808 -0.89 16.15 8.63
C GLU A 808 -1.92 16.93 7.78
N THR A 809 -2.52 17.98 8.36
CA THR A 809 -3.49 18.88 7.69
C THR A 809 -3.20 20.34 8.06
N ALA A 810 -3.31 21.26 7.09
CA ALA A 810 -3.05 22.70 7.24
C ALA A 810 -4.21 23.56 6.70
N ALA A 811 -4.35 24.80 7.20
CA ALA A 811 -5.23 25.85 6.68
C ALA A 811 -4.44 27.17 6.52
N GLU A 812 -4.77 27.97 5.51
CA GLU A 812 -4.03 29.18 5.08
C GLU A 812 -4.93 30.43 5.04
N ALA A 813 -4.35 31.59 5.37
CA ALA A 813 -4.90 32.92 5.04
C ALA A 813 -3.76 33.86 4.60
N SER A 814 -4.04 34.78 3.66
CA SER A 814 -3.05 35.70 3.07
C SER A 814 -3.53 37.16 3.04
N LEU A 815 -2.62 38.10 3.26
CA LEU A 815 -2.82 39.55 3.05
C LEU A 815 -1.63 40.11 2.25
N SER A 816 -1.90 41.02 1.32
CA SER A 816 -0.88 41.64 0.45
C SER A 816 -0.92 43.16 0.55
N LEU A 817 0.23 43.78 0.82
CA LEU A 817 0.47 45.21 0.58
C LEU A 817 1.91 45.38 0.06
N TRP A 818 2.07 46.15 -1.02
CA TRP A 818 3.36 46.61 -1.57
C TRP A 818 4.30 45.50 -2.07
N GLY A 819 3.80 44.59 -2.91
CA GLY A 819 4.63 43.60 -3.60
C GLY A 819 5.17 42.46 -2.72
N LEU A 820 4.97 42.51 -1.40
CA LEU A 820 5.24 41.42 -0.45
C LEU A 820 3.92 40.71 -0.08
N LYS A 821 3.90 39.39 -0.27
CA LYS A 821 2.76 38.52 0.07
C LYS A 821 3.05 37.82 1.40
N LEU A 822 2.37 38.24 2.46
CA LEU A 822 2.45 37.59 3.78
C LEU A 822 1.38 36.50 3.87
N THR A 823 1.82 35.25 4.07
CA THR A 823 0.92 34.10 4.25
C THR A 823 1.10 33.55 5.65
N GLY A 824 0.07 33.64 6.49
CA GLY A 824 0.10 33.10 7.85
C GLY A 824 -0.50 31.69 7.89
N LYS A 825 0.28 30.70 8.36
CA LYS A 825 -0.22 29.36 8.72
C LYS A 825 -0.28 29.24 10.23
N ALA A 826 -1.48 29.06 10.78
CA ALA A 826 -1.66 28.71 12.19
C ALA A 826 -1.65 27.18 12.33
N GLN A 827 -0.60 26.64 12.95
CA GLN A 827 -0.57 25.26 13.46
C GLN A 827 -0.72 25.33 14.99
N GLY A 828 -1.85 24.85 15.50
CA GLY A 828 -2.10 24.76 16.94
C GLY A 828 -1.63 23.41 17.47
N GLU A 829 -0.65 23.42 18.37
CA GLU A 829 -0.30 22.29 19.22
C GLU A 829 -0.56 22.72 20.68
N VAL A 830 -1.37 21.95 21.41
CA VAL A 830 -1.68 22.25 22.82
C VAL A 830 -0.76 21.39 23.69
N SER A 831 0.27 22.01 24.28
CA SER A 831 1.14 21.42 25.29
C SER A 831 0.95 22.15 26.62
N ALA A 832 0.69 21.41 27.70
CA ALA A 832 0.69 21.94 29.07
C ALA A 832 1.90 21.36 29.83
N GLY A 833 2.85 22.22 30.18
CA GLY A 833 4.04 21.91 30.96
C GLY A 833 4.96 23.14 30.98
N ALA A 834 5.42 23.55 32.16
CA ALA A 834 6.25 24.73 32.33
C ALA A 834 7.71 24.46 31.92
N GLY A 835 8.22 25.24 30.97
CA GLY A 835 9.60 25.23 30.53
C GLY A 835 9.77 26.11 29.28
N ALA A 836 10.73 27.03 29.28
CA ALA A 836 11.02 27.89 28.15
C ALA A 836 11.89 27.13 27.13
N GLU A 837 11.43 27.01 25.89
CA GLU A 837 12.17 26.38 24.79
C GLU A 837 12.06 27.29 23.55
N ALA A 838 13.20 27.81 23.08
CA ALA A 838 13.29 28.52 21.81
C ALA A 838 13.69 27.50 20.73
N LYS A 839 12.78 27.22 19.79
CA LYS A 839 13.04 26.36 18.63
C LYS A 839 13.09 27.20 17.36
N VAL A 840 14.16 27.00 16.59
CA VAL A 840 14.32 27.49 15.22
C VAL A 840 14.26 26.26 14.32
N ASP A 841 13.19 26.16 13.54
CA ASP A 841 13.03 25.08 12.55
C ASP A 841 13.37 25.64 11.17
N MET A 842 14.37 25.05 10.52
CA MET A 842 14.70 25.27 9.11
C MET A 842 14.35 24.01 8.32
N GLU A 843 13.40 24.14 7.39
CA GLU A 843 13.04 23.07 6.46
C GLU A 843 13.50 23.47 5.06
N LEU A 844 14.44 22.71 4.50
CA LEU A 844 14.93 22.83 3.13
C LEU A 844 14.23 21.77 2.27
N SER A 845 13.33 22.22 1.40
CA SER A 845 12.81 21.40 0.31
C SER A 845 13.27 21.98 -1.02
N TRP A 846 13.29 21.17 -2.08
CA TRP A 846 13.90 21.49 -3.37
C TRP A 846 13.32 22.74 -4.08
N THR A 847 12.29 23.40 -3.52
CA THR A 847 11.77 24.68 -4.00
C THR A 847 11.31 25.64 -2.89
N LYS A 848 11.64 25.44 -1.60
CA LYS A 848 11.16 26.31 -0.50
C LYS A 848 12.13 26.41 0.67
N ILE A 849 12.31 27.63 1.18
CA ILE A 849 12.96 27.91 2.47
C ILE A 849 11.89 28.39 3.45
N ARG A 850 11.67 27.63 4.54
CA ARG A 850 10.86 28.06 5.68
C ARG A 850 11.75 28.49 6.84
N LEU A 851 11.56 29.71 7.32
CA LEU A 851 12.15 30.22 8.56
C LEU A 851 11.03 30.48 9.56
N GLY A 852 10.89 29.57 10.54
CA GLY A 852 9.96 29.72 11.66
C GLY A 852 10.72 29.98 12.95
N GLY A 853 10.49 31.13 13.59
CA GLY A 853 10.95 31.41 14.95
C GLY A 853 9.77 31.32 15.92
N LYS A 854 9.84 30.39 16.88
CA LYS A 854 8.85 30.30 17.97
C LYS A 854 9.46 30.93 19.23
N VAL A 855 9.08 32.17 19.53
CA VAL A 855 9.37 32.80 20.83
C VAL A 855 8.12 32.67 21.69
N ALA A 856 8.19 31.85 22.74
CA ALA A 856 7.14 31.73 23.74
C ALA A 856 7.71 32.12 25.11
N ALA A 857 7.35 33.31 25.59
CA ALA A 857 7.46 33.67 27.00
C ALA A 857 6.09 33.45 27.64
N THR A 858 5.98 32.53 28.60
CA THR A 858 4.74 32.30 29.36
C THR A 858 4.98 32.53 30.83
N LEU A 859 4.36 33.59 31.35
CA LEU A 859 4.10 33.79 32.78
C LEU A 859 2.60 34.14 32.87
N GLY A 860 1.79 33.18 33.31
CA GLY A 860 0.33 33.33 33.44
C GLY A 860 -0.47 33.11 32.15
N LEU A 861 -1.69 32.56 32.29
CA LEU A 861 -2.64 32.17 31.24
C LEU A 861 -2.71 33.16 30.06
N GLY A 862 -2.15 32.80 28.90
CA GLY A 862 -2.24 33.58 27.67
C GLY A 862 -1.97 32.72 26.43
N ALA A 863 -2.82 32.88 25.41
CA ALA A 863 -2.68 32.22 24.11
C ALA A 863 -1.46 32.79 23.35
N GLY A 864 -0.47 31.94 23.03
CA GLY A 864 0.70 32.33 22.24
C GLY A 864 0.46 32.13 20.74
N GLY A 865 0.54 33.21 19.96
CA GLY A 865 0.57 33.17 18.50
C GLY A 865 2.00 33.17 17.97
N GLY A 866 2.35 32.18 17.13
CA GLY A 866 3.61 32.18 16.37
C GLY A 866 3.42 32.82 14.99
N THR A 867 4.44 33.52 14.51
CA THR A 867 4.51 34.00 13.12
C THR A 867 5.64 33.27 12.39
N SER A 868 5.43 32.95 11.11
CA SER A 868 6.48 32.37 10.25
C SER A 868 6.59 33.22 9.00
N VAL A 869 7.81 33.38 8.48
CA VAL A 869 8.09 34.12 7.26
C VAL A 869 8.58 33.10 6.21
N GLU A 870 7.86 33.00 5.10
CA GLU A 870 8.20 32.15 3.95
C GLU A 870 8.82 33.04 2.87
N LEU A 871 10.09 32.79 2.53
CA LEU A 871 10.79 33.47 1.43
C LEU A 871 10.88 32.50 0.25
N ASP A 872 10.26 32.86 -0.87
CA ASP A 872 10.24 32.07 -2.09
C ASP A 872 11.29 32.60 -3.08
N ALA A 873 12.45 31.93 -3.13
CA ALA A 873 13.56 32.25 -4.05
C ALA A 873 13.54 31.43 -5.35
N SER A 874 12.42 30.74 -5.64
CA SER A 874 12.34 29.75 -6.74
C SER A 874 12.63 30.32 -8.13
N VAL A 875 12.35 31.60 -8.36
CA VAL A 875 12.63 32.27 -9.65
C VAL A 875 14.14 32.46 -9.86
N ALA A 876 14.91 32.72 -8.79
CA ALA A 876 16.37 32.86 -8.85
C ALA A 876 17.10 31.52 -9.00
N ILE A 877 16.52 30.41 -8.50
CA ILE A 877 17.14 29.09 -8.49
C ILE A 877 16.78 28.27 -9.74
N THR A 878 15.55 28.38 -10.25
CA THR A 878 15.07 27.50 -11.34
C THR A 878 15.02 28.18 -12.70
N GLY A 879 15.05 29.51 -12.76
CA GLY A 879 14.85 30.28 -14.00
C GLY A 879 13.44 30.16 -14.59
N TYR A 880 12.49 29.52 -13.88
CA TYR A 880 11.10 29.36 -14.31
C TYR A 880 10.16 30.26 -13.50
N ASP A 881 9.25 30.93 -14.20
CA ASP A 881 8.17 31.71 -13.59
C ASP A 881 7.11 30.77 -12.99
N LEU A 882 7.10 30.65 -11.67
CA LEU A 882 6.12 29.82 -10.94
C LEU A 882 4.68 30.25 -11.18
N ASN A 883 4.41 31.54 -11.46
CA ASN A 883 3.07 32.00 -11.79
C ASN A 883 2.63 31.44 -13.15
N ALA A 884 3.56 31.33 -14.11
CA ALA A 884 3.28 30.72 -15.41
C ALA A 884 2.99 29.22 -15.27
N LEU A 885 3.69 28.50 -14.38
CA LEU A 885 3.43 27.08 -14.10
C LEU A 885 2.06 26.87 -13.43
N GLU A 886 1.73 27.68 -12.43
CA GLU A 886 0.42 27.62 -11.77
C GLU A 886 -0.73 27.96 -12.74
N GLN A 887 -0.52 28.92 -13.65
CA GLN A 887 -1.46 29.25 -14.72
C GLN A 887 -1.67 28.07 -15.69
N GLN A 888 -0.61 27.35 -16.05
CA GLN A 888 -0.71 26.14 -16.89
C GLN A 888 -1.45 25.00 -16.19
N ILE A 889 -1.23 24.78 -14.89
CA ILE A 889 -1.96 23.77 -14.11
C ILE A 889 -3.45 24.11 -14.08
N LYS A 890 -3.81 25.36 -13.78
CA LYS A 890 -5.20 25.83 -13.77
C LYS A 890 -5.86 25.69 -15.14
N ALA A 891 -5.15 25.98 -16.22
CA ALA A 891 -5.62 25.76 -17.59
C ALA A 891 -5.90 24.26 -17.85
N GLY A 892 -4.98 23.38 -17.48
CA GLY A 892 -5.15 21.92 -17.62
C GLY A 892 -6.35 21.37 -16.85
N GLU A 893 -6.53 21.81 -15.60
CA GLU A 893 -7.68 21.40 -14.77
C GLU A 893 -9.01 21.88 -15.35
N ALA A 894 -9.08 23.12 -15.84
CA ALA A 894 -10.28 23.68 -16.46
C ALA A 894 -10.66 22.93 -17.73
N ILE A 895 -9.69 22.60 -18.59
CA ILE A 895 -9.89 21.79 -19.80
C ILE A 895 -10.41 20.40 -19.42
N ALA A 896 -9.79 19.74 -18.43
CA ALA A 896 -10.21 18.42 -17.96
C ALA A 896 -11.65 18.43 -17.39
N HIS A 897 -12.01 19.49 -16.67
CA HIS A 897 -13.36 19.66 -16.12
C HIS A 897 -14.41 19.82 -17.22
N ILE A 898 -14.17 20.67 -18.22
CA ILE A 898 -15.08 20.87 -19.36
C ILE A 898 -15.22 19.59 -20.19
N ALA A 899 -14.12 18.90 -20.48
CA ALA A 899 -14.14 17.63 -21.20
C ALA A 899 -14.98 16.57 -20.45
N ARG A 900 -14.87 16.51 -19.12
CA ARG A 900 -15.70 15.62 -18.29
C ARG A 900 -17.17 16.03 -18.28
N ALA A 901 -17.46 17.32 -18.23
CA ALA A 901 -18.82 17.85 -18.24
C ALA A 901 -19.53 17.59 -19.60
N ILE A 902 -18.80 17.70 -20.71
CA ILE A 902 -19.30 17.32 -22.04
C ILE A 902 -19.53 15.80 -22.12
N ARG A 903 -18.57 14.99 -21.64
CA ARG A 903 -18.69 13.51 -21.63
C ARG A 903 -19.89 13.02 -20.82
N THR A 904 -20.26 13.73 -19.76
CA THR A 904 -21.38 13.37 -18.86
C THR A 904 -22.72 14.00 -19.26
N GLY A 905 -22.75 14.74 -20.37
CA GLY A 905 -23.96 15.42 -20.86
C GLY A 905 -24.38 16.65 -20.05
N ARG A 906 -23.54 17.12 -19.12
CA ARG A 906 -23.78 18.34 -18.33
C ARG A 906 -23.59 19.61 -19.17
N LEU A 907 -22.68 19.56 -20.14
CA LEU A 907 -22.48 20.60 -21.15
C LEU A 907 -22.69 20.00 -22.54
N VAL A 908 -23.30 20.77 -23.42
CA VAL A 908 -23.60 20.40 -24.81
C VAL A 908 -22.85 21.35 -25.74
N LEU A 909 -22.22 20.77 -26.77
CA LEU A 909 -21.52 21.54 -27.79
C LEU A 909 -22.51 22.25 -28.72
N PRO A 910 -22.24 23.50 -29.12
CA PRO A 910 -22.95 24.15 -30.23
C PRO A 910 -22.93 23.28 -31.49
N LYS A 911 -23.97 23.37 -32.33
CA LYS A 911 -24.12 22.54 -33.54
C LYS A 911 -23.02 22.79 -34.59
N ASP A 912 -22.40 23.95 -34.53
CA ASP A 912 -21.36 24.48 -35.41
C ASP A 912 -19.94 24.21 -34.91
N LEU A 913 -19.76 23.62 -33.72
CA LEU A 913 -18.45 23.36 -33.12
C LEU A 913 -18.14 21.86 -33.09
N ASP A 914 -17.22 21.42 -33.96
CA ASP A 914 -16.78 20.02 -33.96
C ASP A 914 -15.81 19.71 -32.79
N ARG A 915 -15.60 18.41 -32.51
CA ARG A 915 -14.76 17.97 -31.38
C ARG A 915 -13.26 18.24 -31.59
N ALA A 916 -12.78 18.37 -32.82
CA ALA A 916 -11.38 18.66 -33.11
C ALA A 916 -11.08 20.15 -32.86
N GLN A 917 -11.94 21.03 -33.36
CA GLN A 917 -11.92 22.47 -33.14
C GLN A 917 -12.07 22.82 -31.66
N LEU A 918 -12.92 22.10 -30.93
CA LEU A 918 -13.10 22.28 -29.49
C LEU A 918 -11.78 22.12 -28.72
N ARG A 919 -10.94 21.16 -29.08
CA ARG A 919 -9.67 20.91 -28.37
C ARG A 919 -8.71 22.07 -28.56
N GLU A 920 -8.55 22.52 -29.80
CA GLU A 920 -7.66 23.63 -30.14
C GLU A 920 -8.12 24.93 -29.48
N LEU A 921 -9.43 25.22 -29.54
CA LEU A 921 -10.01 26.39 -28.89
C LEU A 921 -9.93 26.33 -27.36
N LEU A 922 -10.14 25.17 -26.75
CA LEU A 922 -9.98 25.00 -25.30
C LEU A 922 -8.54 25.27 -24.86
N GLN A 923 -7.57 24.80 -25.63
CA GLN A 923 -6.15 24.97 -25.30
C GLN A 923 -5.72 26.43 -25.46
N GLN A 924 -6.03 27.05 -26.60
CA GLN A 924 -5.72 28.46 -26.87
C GLN A 924 -6.42 29.42 -25.88
N ARG A 925 -7.69 29.18 -25.56
CA ARG A 925 -8.47 30.07 -24.69
C ARG A 925 -8.19 29.84 -23.21
N ALA A 926 -7.85 28.62 -22.79
CA ALA A 926 -7.53 28.36 -21.38
C ALA A 926 -6.21 29.02 -20.98
N GLU A 927 -5.21 29.02 -21.86
CA GLU A 927 -3.96 29.75 -21.66
C GLU A 927 -4.21 31.26 -21.62
N LEU A 928 -5.00 31.79 -22.57
CA LEU A 928 -5.37 33.20 -22.61
C LEU A 928 -6.09 33.66 -21.32
N TYR A 929 -7.07 32.88 -20.83
CA TYR A 929 -7.85 33.24 -19.65
C TYR A 929 -7.16 32.90 -18.32
N ALA A 930 -6.20 31.98 -18.31
CA ALA A 930 -5.31 31.80 -17.16
C ALA A 930 -4.37 33.01 -17.00
N LYS A 931 -3.89 33.56 -18.13
CA LYS A 931 -3.05 34.76 -18.15
C LYS A 931 -3.84 36.06 -17.91
N TYR A 932 -5.06 36.14 -18.45
CA TYR A 932 -5.94 37.32 -18.35
C TYR A 932 -7.35 36.91 -17.89
N PRO A 933 -7.57 36.78 -16.56
CA PRO A 933 -8.87 36.38 -16.02
C PRO A 933 -9.96 37.38 -16.42
N GLN A 934 -11.05 36.88 -17.01
CA GLN A 934 -12.18 37.73 -17.36
C GLN A 934 -12.86 38.27 -16.09
N LYS A 935 -13.39 39.49 -16.16
CA LYS A 935 -14.18 40.11 -15.10
C LYS A 935 -15.59 40.39 -15.60
N ARG A 936 -16.59 40.28 -14.72
CA ARG A 936 -17.95 40.75 -14.98
C ARG A 936 -18.00 42.28 -15.01
N ARG A 937 -19.13 42.85 -15.43
CA ARG A 937 -19.35 44.31 -15.44
C ARG A 937 -19.22 44.96 -14.06
N ASP A 938 -19.43 44.21 -12.98
CA ASP A 938 -19.27 44.65 -11.59
C ASP A 938 -17.81 44.54 -11.08
N GLY A 939 -16.86 44.16 -11.94
CA GLY A 939 -15.46 43.97 -11.59
C GLY A 939 -15.13 42.62 -10.95
N THR A 940 -16.11 41.76 -10.69
CA THR A 940 -15.86 40.44 -10.09
C THR A 940 -15.21 39.48 -11.08
N PRO A 941 -14.13 38.75 -10.70
CA PRO A 941 -13.49 37.79 -11.58
C PRO A 941 -14.40 36.60 -11.89
N ILE A 942 -14.46 36.23 -13.17
CA ILE A 942 -15.16 35.04 -13.67
C ILE A 942 -14.19 33.86 -13.53
N SER A 943 -14.68 32.70 -13.09
CA SER A 943 -13.83 31.51 -13.01
C SER A 943 -13.31 31.13 -14.40
N LEU A 944 -12.12 30.52 -14.48
CA LEU A 944 -11.54 30.09 -15.76
C LEU A 944 -12.48 29.13 -16.51
N ILE A 945 -13.14 28.24 -15.78
CA ILE A 945 -14.13 27.30 -16.31
C ILE A 945 -15.34 28.05 -16.87
N ASP A 946 -15.89 29.03 -16.15
CA ASP A 946 -17.04 29.80 -16.62
C ASP A 946 -16.68 30.70 -17.80
N SER A 947 -15.46 31.25 -17.84
CA SER A 947 -14.95 32.04 -18.96
C SER A 947 -14.87 31.20 -20.23
N LEU A 948 -14.37 29.96 -20.12
CA LEU A 948 -14.34 29.01 -21.22
C LEU A 948 -15.73 28.52 -21.64
N ILE A 949 -16.64 28.30 -20.69
CA ILE A 949 -18.04 27.93 -20.98
C ILE A 949 -18.75 29.04 -21.78
N ASN A 950 -18.57 30.30 -21.35
CA ASN A 950 -19.19 31.46 -22.00
C ASN A 950 -18.61 31.70 -23.40
N GLU A 951 -17.28 31.67 -23.54
CA GLU A 951 -16.59 31.89 -24.82
C GLU A 951 -16.96 30.84 -25.85
N LEU A 952 -16.95 29.57 -25.45
CA LEU A 952 -17.29 28.43 -26.32
C LEU A 952 -18.80 28.23 -26.49
N LYS A 953 -19.61 29.12 -25.90
CA LYS A 953 -21.08 29.08 -25.92
C LYS A 953 -21.64 27.71 -25.52
N LEU A 954 -21.00 27.04 -24.57
CA LEU A 954 -21.40 25.70 -24.13
C LEU A 954 -22.74 25.78 -23.40
N GLN A 955 -23.73 25.04 -23.88
CA GLN A 955 -25.07 25.06 -23.29
C GLN A 955 -25.14 24.05 -22.14
N LYS A 956 -25.80 24.42 -21.03
CA LYS A 956 -26.12 23.45 -19.97
C LYS A 956 -27.11 22.42 -20.51
N GLY A 957 -26.86 21.14 -20.23
CA GLY A 957 -27.79 20.05 -20.57
C GLY A 957 -29.15 20.26 -19.91
N LYS A 958 -30.25 19.84 -20.57
CA LYS A 958 -31.61 19.96 -20.03
C LYS A 958 -31.71 19.26 -18.66
N ASN A 959 -32.19 20.00 -17.65
CA ASN A 959 -32.58 19.57 -16.29
C ASN A 959 -31.51 19.35 -15.20
N ASN A 960 -30.23 19.71 -15.37
CA ASN A 960 -29.19 19.53 -14.32
C ASN A 960 -29.06 18.08 -13.79
N SER A 961 -29.82 17.14 -14.35
CA SER A 961 -29.77 15.72 -14.09
C SER A 961 -28.68 15.11 -14.96
N TYR A 962 -27.97 14.14 -14.40
CA TYR A 962 -27.21 13.22 -15.24
C TYR A 962 -28.20 12.68 -16.27
N ILE A 963 -27.90 12.83 -17.55
CA ILE A 963 -28.49 11.95 -18.54
C ILE A 963 -27.84 10.58 -18.24
N THR A 964 -28.31 9.89 -17.20
CA THR A 964 -28.31 8.43 -17.24
C THR A 964 -29.23 8.11 -18.38
N ALA A 965 -28.62 7.87 -19.54
CA ALA A 965 -29.33 7.43 -20.72
C ALA A 965 -30.10 6.15 -20.36
N HIS A 966 -31.37 6.29 -20.04
CA HIS A 966 -32.36 5.24 -20.24
C HIS A 966 -32.67 5.17 -21.74
N HIS A 967 -31.66 4.77 -22.51
CA HIS A 967 -31.83 4.25 -23.86
C HIS A 967 -30.91 3.03 -23.97
N LYS A 968 -31.48 1.96 -24.52
CA LYS A 968 -30.90 0.61 -24.56
C LYS A 968 -29.43 0.66 -24.97
N GLN A 969 -28.63 0.04 -24.13
CA GLN A 969 -27.17 -0.02 -24.13
C GLN A 969 -26.62 -0.89 -25.28
N ARG A 970 -27.05 -0.65 -26.53
CA ARG A 970 -26.60 -1.46 -27.68
C ARG A 970 -25.82 -0.73 -28.78
N ASP A 971 -25.97 0.59 -28.95
CA ASP A 971 -25.42 1.24 -30.17
C ASP A 971 -24.29 2.25 -29.94
N TRP A 972 -23.73 2.37 -28.72
CA TRP A 972 -22.70 3.40 -28.45
C TRP A 972 -21.23 2.92 -28.49
N TYR A 973 -20.97 1.63 -28.76
CA TYR A 973 -19.60 1.10 -28.81
C TYR A 973 -19.15 0.56 -30.18
N CYS A 974 -19.91 0.79 -31.26
CA CYS A 974 -19.46 0.38 -32.60
C CYS A 974 -19.74 1.48 -33.62
N THR A 975 -18.86 2.47 -33.73
CA THR A 975 -18.53 3.14 -35.00
C THR A 975 -17.19 3.85 -34.83
N ASN A 976 -16.21 3.38 -35.61
CA ASN A 976 -14.96 4.00 -36.04
C ASN A 976 -14.53 5.28 -35.30
N ARG A 977 -13.56 5.13 -34.38
CA ARG A 977 -12.55 6.17 -34.20
C ARG A 977 -11.32 5.80 -35.03
N PRO A 978 -10.79 6.69 -35.88
CA PRO A 978 -9.37 6.65 -36.18
C PRO A 978 -8.64 6.74 -34.83
N GLN A 979 -7.77 5.78 -34.55
CA GLN A 979 -6.80 5.94 -33.48
C GLN A 979 -5.96 7.16 -33.83
N THR A 980 -6.14 8.27 -33.12
CA THR A 980 -5.17 9.35 -33.12
C THR A 980 -3.90 8.80 -32.48
N GLN A 981 -2.96 8.30 -33.30
CA GLN A 981 -1.60 7.92 -32.91
C GLN A 981 -0.70 9.14 -32.62
N ALA A 982 -1.26 10.30 -32.28
CA ALA A 982 -0.47 11.48 -31.96
C ALA A 982 -0.29 11.63 -30.44
N LYS A 983 0.97 11.65 -30.00
CA LYS A 983 1.42 11.98 -28.64
C LYS A 983 0.67 13.20 -28.10
N VAL A 984 0.34 13.19 -26.81
CA VAL A 984 0.01 14.42 -26.08
C VAL A 984 1.28 15.28 -26.10
N VAL A 985 1.35 16.26 -27.00
CA VAL A 985 2.40 17.28 -26.99
C VAL A 985 1.93 18.34 -25.99
N LEU A 986 2.60 18.38 -24.83
CA LEU A 986 2.52 19.53 -23.93
C LEU A 986 3.04 20.75 -24.69
N PRO A 987 2.42 21.94 -24.56
CA PRO A 987 2.88 23.15 -25.24
C PRO A 987 4.36 23.42 -24.93
N SER A 988 5.08 24.04 -25.90
CA SER A 988 6.53 24.22 -25.82
C SER A 988 6.96 24.90 -24.53
N ILE A 989 7.95 24.32 -23.87
CA ILE A 989 8.72 24.94 -22.79
C ILE A 989 9.22 26.28 -23.33
N VAL A 990 8.66 27.39 -22.83
CA VAL A 990 9.03 28.75 -23.23
C VAL A 990 10.53 28.94 -22.97
N GLY A 991 11.21 29.58 -23.93
CA GLY A 991 12.64 29.83 -23.93
C GLY A 991 13.12 30.62 -22.71
N ARG A 992 14.37 30.35 -22.32
CA ARG A 992 15.12 31.10 -21.30
C ARG A 992 14.91 32.61 -21.50
N ALA A 993 14.51 33.30 -20.43
CA ALA A 993 14.70 34.74 -20.37
C ALA A 993 16.21 35.05 -20.44
N PRO A 994 16.63 36.14 -21.11
CA PRO A 994 17.99 36.65 -20.97
C PRO A 994 18.29 37.09 -19.53
#